data_AF-A0A4R5DJB4-F1
#
_entry.id   AF-A0A4R5DJB4-F1
#
_cell.length_a   1.000
_cell.length_b   1.000
_cell.length_c   1.000
_cell.angle_alpha   90.00
_cell.angle_beta   90.00
_cell.angle_gamma   90.00
#
_symmetry.space_group_name_H-M   'P 1'
#
loop_
_entity.id
_entity.type
_entity.pdbx_description
1 polymer ?
#
loop_
_entity_poly.entity_id
_entity_poly.type
_entity_poly.pdbx_seq_one_letter_code
_entity_poly.pdbx_strand_id
1 'polypeptide(L)'
;MTGNDTPARSLAEDLRARADDELAALLRARPDLLVPVPVDVSQLAARATTRASAVRALDRLDRFTLQVLDALVVLPSPVGVDGVRAALPLAGPEAGSVDVSLGTLRAQALAWGPDDDIRVPHIVREILGPHPAGLGPPARQALLALSPSRLTTIMRVLGLSSNGDHGAAAEALATYLSDPTTLSALLDQLTDDARSALAALTPGPPTGRIDDALRDVDRESARTPIDQLLALGLLVPVDSATVVLPREIALHLRGGVHTDVLTAPPRPPVTERNPDTVDRTAGAGAFDLVRKVELLLDTWSAEPPAVLRTGGLGVRDLRRLPELLDTDEAGGALIAEIALAAGLLAASDDVDEVWLPTPEFDAWRREEPARRWAVLARAWLTTTRVAGVAGSRDERDRPVAPLGRDLERPAAPEYRRLALEELADLPPGSAPDLVGVLGAVQWRRPRRGGRFRDDLVRWTLREAEQVGVTGMGALASFVRPLLAGRVDDKAVGAAADAIRACLPQPLDHVLLQADLTAVAPGPLRSDLERELTLISDVESRGGASVHRFTAGSLRRALDAGRSAADVHEFLAAISRTPVPQPLTYLVDDVARTHGQLRVGSAQSFVRCDDHAVLAAIMAEPRASSLGLRRLAPTVLASSLPANTLVERLRQLGFSPVPEAADGSIVIGRAEPRRAVVRTVPRPGFAEPSVPEETLLGAAVRALRAGDRSRAERPPDAAPGRLGRTGAAATLADLRRALESGTTVWIGYVDHHGATTERLVDPARLEGGWLSAFDHRSGEVRSFAVHRISGVAPVDVA
;
A
#
# COMPACT_ATOMS: atom_id res chain seq x y z
N MET A 1 -1.49 -31.89 34.64
CA MET A 1 -2.85 -32.38 34.30
C MET A 1 -3.80 -31.91 35.38
N THR A 2 -4.44 -30.75 35.16
CA THR A 2 -5.76 -30.34 35.70
C THR A 2 -6.04 -28.99 35.03
N GLY A 3 -6.31 -29.01 33.72
CA GLY A 3 -6.80 -27.87 32.96
C GLY A 3 -8.14 -28.29 32.36
N ASN A 4 -9.16 -27.44 32.45
CA ASN A 4 -10.49 -27.69 31.89
C ASN A 4 -10.41 -28.14 30.42
N ASP A 5 -10.57 -29.44 30.15
CA ASP A 5 -10.82 -30.03 28.82
C ASP A 5 -12.24 -29.70 28.31
N THR A 6 -12.80 -28.56 28.71
CA THR A 6 -14.10 -28.13 28.20
C THR A 6 -13.88 -27.35 26.91
N PRO A 7 -14.42 -27.80 25.76
CA PRO A 7 -14.27 -27.07 24.51
C PRO A 7 -14.83 -25.65 24.67
N ALA A 8 -14.12 -24.67 24.12
CA ALA A 8 -14.56 -23.28 24.14
C ALA A 8 -15.99 -23.18 23.59
N ARG A 9 -16.83 -22.35 24.22
CA ARG A 9 -18.24 -22.16 23.84
C ARG A 9 -18.44 -20.94 22.96
N SER A 10 -17.44 -20.08 22.86
CA SER A 10 -17.44 -18.89 22.02
C SER A 10 -16.04 -18.57 21.48
N LEU A 11 -15.98 -17.78 20.40
CA LEU A 11 -14.72 -17.26 19.86
C LEU A 11 -13.94 -16.44 20.91
N ALA A 12 -14.62 -15.73 21.81
CA ALA A 12 -13.94 -14.96 22.86
C ALA A 12 -13.25 -15.85 23.89
N GLU A 13 -13.81 -17.03 24.19
CA GLU A 13 -13.17 -18.02 25.07
C GLU A 13 -11.98 -18.69 24.37
N ASP A 14 -12.13 -19.04 23.09
CA ASP A 14 -11.03 -19.57 22.26
C ASP A 14 -9.85 -18.58 22.21
N LEU A 15 -10.10 -17.32 21.85
CA LEU A 15 -9.08 -16.28 21.81
C LEU A 15 -8.43 -16.03 23.17
N ARG A 16 -9.18 -16.18 24.27
CA ARG A 16 -8.63 -16.00 25.62
C ARG A 16 -7.67 -17.13 26.00
N ALA A 17 -7.95 -18.35 25.54
CA ALA A 17 -7.13 -19.53 25.78
C ALA A 17 -5.84 -19.57 24.93
N ARG A 18 -5.80 -18.85 23.80
CA ARG A 18 -4.61 -18.74 22.93
C ARG A 18 -3.41 -18.15 23.66
N ALA A 19 -2.21 -18.48 23.19
CA ALA A 19 -0.97 -17.89 23.67
C ALA A 19 -0.77 -16.45 23.15
N ASP A 20 0.16 -15.71 23.76
CA ASP A 20 0.40 -14.29 23.44
C ASP A 20 0.95 -14.09 22.02
N ASP A 21 1.76 -15.02 21.53
CA ASP A 21 2.29 -15.07 20.16
C ASP A 21 1.18 -15.35 19.14
N GLU A 22 0.22 -16.22 19.46
CA GLU A 22 -0.96 -16.47 18.63
C GLU A 22 -1.88 -15.25 18.54
N LEU A 23 -2.07 -14.51 19.64
CA LEU A 23 -2.78 -13.23 19.63
C LEU A 23 -2.03 -12.16 18.82
N ALA A 24 -0.70 -12.10 18.95
CA ALA A 24 0.12 -11.21 18.13
C ALA A 24 0.03 -11.59 16.64
N ALA A 25 0.00 -12.88 16.30
CA ALA A 25 -0.19 -13.37 14.94
C ALA A 25 -1.55 -12.95 14.35
N LEU A 26 -2.64 -13.05 15.14
CA LEU A 26 -3.96 -12.55 14.74
C LEU A 26 -3.92 -11.04 14.43
N LEU A 27 -3.34 -10.23 15.32
CA LEU A 27 -3.24 -8.78 15.15
C LEU A 27 -2.34 -8.37 13.98
N ARG A 28 -1.31 -9.16 13.68
CA ARG A 28 -0.45 -8.99 12.50
C ARG A 28 -1.18 -9.32 11.20
N ALA A 29 -1.94 -10.42 11.19
CA ALA A 29 -2.74 -10.84 10.04
C ALA A 29 -3.95 -9.92 9.80
N ARG A 30 -4.52 -9.35 10.87
CA ARG A 30 -5.67 -8.42 10.84
C ARG A 30 -5.35 -7.08 11.53
N PRO A 31 -4.52 -6.22 10.90
CA PRO A 31 -4.13 -4.92 11.47
C PRO A 31 -5.29 -3.98 11.76
N ASP A 32 -6.44 -4.17 11.10
CA ASP A 32 -7.64 -3.37 11.33
C ASP A 32 -8.26 -3.59 12.71
N LEU A 33 -7.91 -4.67 13.42
CA LEU A 33 -8.34 -4.91 14.80
C LEU A 33 -7.66 -3.98 15.81
N LEU A 34 -6.53 -3.35 15.45
CA LEU A 34 -5.69 -2.53 16.32
C LEU A 34 -6.07 -1.05 16.38
N VAL A 35 -7.02 -0.59 15.56
CA VAL A 35 -7.31 0.84 15.44
C VAL A 35 -8.74 1.16 15.88
N PRO A 36 -8.95 1.70 17.10
CA PRO A 36 -7.99 1.87 18.20
C PRO A 36 -7.65 0.54 18.88
N VAL A 37 -6.64 0.45 19.76
CA VAL A 37 -6.28 -0.83 20.42
C VAL A 37 -7.48 -1.36 21.25
N PRO A 38 -7.87 -2.64 21.14
CA PRO A 38 -8.98 -3.16 21.92
C PRO A 38 -8.64 -3.25 23.41
N VAL A 39 -9.65 -3.04 24.26
CA VAL A 39 -9.49 -3.01 25.71
C VAL A 39 -9.40 -4.39 26.35
N ASP A 40 -10.04 -5.41 25.77
CA ASP A 40 -10.07 -6.79 26.26
C ASP A 40 -10.27 -7.79 25.09
N VAL A 41 -10.13 -9.09 25.35
CA VAL A 41 -10.24 -10.13 24.30
C VAL A 41 -11.68 -10.25 23.78
N SER A 42 -12.68 -9.94 24.60
CA SER A 42 -14.08 -9.94 24.17
C SER A 42 -14.36 -8.83 23.14
N GLN A 43 -13.79 -7.64 23.31
CA GLN A 43 -13.87 -6.57 22.31
C GLN A 43 -13.11 -6.95 21.04
N LEU A 44 -11.94 -7.60 21.18
CA LEU A 44 -11.20 -8.14 20.02
C LEU A 44 -12.06 -9.13 19.23
N ALA A 45 -12.69 -10.09 19.90
CA ALA A 45 -13.60 -11.07 19.29
C ALA A 45 -14.77 -10.38 18.58
N ALA A 46 -15.44 -9.43 19.25
CA ALA A 46 -16.55 -8.69 18.68
C ALA A 46 -16.15 -7.92 17.41
N ARG A 47 -14.96 -7.30 17.40
CA ARG A 47 -14.41 -6.60 16.22
C ARG A 47 -14.04 -7.57 15.10
N ALA A 48 -13.44 -8.70 15.44
CA ALA A 48 -13.09 -9.76 14.49
C ALA A 48 -14.33 -10.32 13.77
N THR A 49 -15.49 -10.29 14.42
CA THR A 49 -16.77 -10.72 13.85
C THR A 49 -17.60 -9.59 13.24
N THR A 50 -17.05 -8.39 13.07
CA THR A 50 -17.73 -7.34 12.29
C THR A 50 -17.68 -7.67 10.80
N ARG A 51 -18.73 -7.31 10.04
CA ARG A 51 -18.79 -7.54 8.59
C ARG A 51 -17.58 -6.95 7.85
N ALA A 52 -17.22 -5.70 8.17
CA ALA A 52 -16.10 -5.02 7.51
C ALA A 52 -14.76 -5.73 7.73
N SER A 53 -14.48 -6.16 8.96
CA SER A 53 -13.23 -6.83 9.29
C SER A 53 -13.18 -8.26 8.73
N ALA A 54 -14.29 -8.99 8.80
CA ALA A 54 -14.40 -10.34 8.22
C ALA A 54 -14.26 -10.33 6.69
N VAL A 55 -14.87 -9.37 5.98
CA VAL A 55 -14.71 -9.21 4.52
C VAL A 55 -13.24 -8.99 4.16
N ARG A 56 -12.53 -8.11 4.86
CA ARG A 56 -11.10 -7.86 4.62
C ARG A 56 -10.24 -9.11 4.83
N ALA A 57 -10.51 -9.88 5.88
CA ALA A 57 -9.79 -11.12 6.14
C ALA A 57 -10.05 -12.16 5.04
N LEU A 58 -11.32 -12.36 4.66
CA LEU A 58 -11.71 -13.28 3.58
C LEU A 58 -11.12 -12.90 2.22
N ASP A 59 -11.01 -11.61 1.93
CA ASP A 59 -10.42 -11.11 0.69
C ASP A 59 -8.93 -11.42 0.54
N ARG A 60 -8.23 -11.67 1.66
CA ARG A 60 -6.79 -11.99 1.70
C ARG A 60 -6.49 -13.49 1.63
N LEU A 61 -7.51 -14.33 1.76
CA LEU A 61 -7.34 -15.77 1.65
C LEU A 61 -7.06 -16.15 0.20
N ASP A 62 -6.13 -17.08 0.01
CA ASP A 62 -5.95 -17.75 -1.27
C ASP A 62 -7.15 -18.65 -1.62
N ARG A 63 -7.20 -19.08 -2.89
CA ARG A 63 -8.25 -19.93 -3.43
C ARG A 63 -8.42 -21.21 -2.63
N PHE A 64 -7.33 -21.90 -2.29
CA PHE A 64 -7.43 -23.19 -1.60
C PHE A 64 -7.98 -23.03 -0.18
N THR A 65 -7.53 -22.02 0.55
CA THR A 65 -8.00 -21.72 1.91
C THR A 65 -9.48 -21.30 1.91
N LEU A 66 -9.96 -20.63 0.86
CA LEU A 66 -11.40 -20.39 0.67
C LEU A 66 -12.19 -21.66 0.35
N GLN A 67 -11.61 -22.60 -0.41
CA GLN A 67 -12.25 -23.90 -0.66
C GLN A 67 -12.37 -24.74 0.62
N VAL A 68 -11.36 -24.69 1.49
CA VAL A 68 -11.40 -25.27 2.84
C VAL A 68 -12.48 -24.61 3.70
N LEU A 69 -12.60 -23.28 3.64
CA LEU A 69 -13.66 -22.56 4.33
C LEU A 69 -15.06 -22.90 3.80
N ASP A 70 -15.23 -23.02 2.49
CA ASP A 70 -16.48 -23.47 1.88
C ASP A 70 -16.85 -24.87 2.39
N ALA A 71 -15.89 -25.79 2.47
CA ALA A 71 -16.13 -27.13 3.03
C ALA A 71 -16.61 -27.07 4.50
N LEU A 72 -15.99 -26.26 5.35
CA LEU A 72 -16.44 -26.04 6.74
C LEU A 72 -17.88 -25.50 6.84
N VAL A 73 -18.31 -24.72 5.85
CA VAL A 73 -19.65 -24.11 5.81
C VAL A 73 -20.68 -25.08 5.26
N VAL A 74 -20.28 -25.92 4.30
CA VAL A 74 -21.12 -26.87 3.56
C VAL A 74 -21.40 -28.14 4.37
N LEU A 75 -20.42 -28.65 5.12
CA LEU A 75 -20.54 -29.88 5.89
C LEU A 75 -21.49 -29.73 7.10
N PRO A 76 -22.24 -30.80 7.46
CA PRO A 76 -23.10 -30.79 8.64
C PRO A 76 -22.26 -30.75 9.92
N SER A 77 -22.69 -29.97 10.92
CA SER A 77 -22.00 -29.89 12.22
C SER A 77 -22.31 -31.11 13.12
N PRO A 78 -21.36 -31.55 13.97
CA PRO A 78 -20.00 -31.03 14.15
C PRO A 78 -19.09 -31.36 12.95
N VAL A 79 -18.20 -30.42 12.60
CA VAL A 79 -17.28 -30.58 11.46
C VAL A 79 -15.86 -30.82 11.97
N GLY A 80 -15.33 -32.03 11.75
CA GLY A 80 -13.94 -32.36 12.07
C GLY A 80 -12.98 -32.23 10.87
N VAL A 81 -11.68 -32.19 11.15
CA VAL A 81 -10.60 -32.14 10.13
C VAL A 81 -10.75 -33.26 9.10
N ASP A 82 -11.06 -34.48 9.54
CA ASP A 82 -11.21 -35.63 8.64
C ASP A 82 -12.41 -35.50 7.70
N GLY A 83 -13.49 -34.85 8.16
CA GLY A 83 -14.63 -34.52 7.31
C GLY A 83 -14.25 -33.53 6.21
N VAL A 84 -13.44 -32.52 6.53
CA VAL A 84 -12.93 -31.54 5.55
C VAL A 84 -12.00 -32.21 4.54
N ARG A 85 -11.10 -33.10 4.99
CA ARG A 85 -10.23 -33.88 4.09
C ARG A 85 -11.03 -34.79 3.15
N ALA A 86 -12.09 -35.42 3.64
CA ALA A 86 -12.97 -36.23 2.80
C ALA A 86 -13.73 -35.40 1.77
N ALA A 87 -14.11 -34.16 2.13
CA ALA A 87 -14.84 -33.23 1.26
C ALA A 87 -13.96 -32.58 0.16
N LEU A 88 -12.64 -32.58 0.37
CA LEU A 88 -11.62 -32.11 -0.57
C LEU A 88 -10.61 -33.24 -0.80
N PRO A 89 -10.97 -34.25 -1.61
CA PRO A 89 -10.18 -35.48 -1.74
C PRO A 89 -8.85 -35.21 -2.45
N LEU A 90 -7.83 -34.90 -1.65
CA LEU A 90 -6.45 -34.69 -2.07
C LEU A 90 -5.63 -35.97 -1.85
N ALA A 91 -4.69 -36.24 -2.74
CA ALA A 91 -3.82 -37.41 -2.67
C ALA A 91 -2.36 -37.03 -2.37
N GLY A 92 -1.64 -37.95 -1.71
CA GLY A 92 -0.20 -37.81 -1.49
C GLY A 92 0.19 -36.60 -0.62
N PRO A 93 1.28 -35.88 -0.96
CA PRO A 93 1.82 -34.79 -0.12
C PRO A 93 0.88 -33.59 0.00
N GLU A 94 -0.09 -33.44 -0.91
CA GLU A 94 -1.06 -32.35 -0.91
C GLU A 94 -2.12 -32.48 0.21
N ALA A 95 -2.30 -33.67 0.78
CA ALA A 95 -3.27 -33.89 1.84
C ALA A 95 -3.03 -33.01 3.08
N GLY A 96 -1.76 -32.68 3.38
CA GLY A 96 -1.39 -31.80 4.49
C GLY A 96 -1.72 -30.31 4.25
N SER A 97 -2.05 -29.92 3.03
CA SER A 97 -2.42 -28.53 2.71
C SER A 97 -3.71 -28.12 3.45
N VAL A 98 -4.63 -29.05 3.69
CA VAL A 98 -5.87 -28.79 4.45
C VAL A 98 -5.55 -28.29 5.85
N ASP A 99 -4.61 -28.95 6.55
CA ASP A 99 -4.19 -28.57 7.90
C ASP A 99 -3.56 -27.17 7.93
N VAL A 100 -2.74 -26.84 6.93
CA VAL A 100 -2.13 -25.50 6.78
C VAL A 100 -3.21 -24.42 6.59
N SER A 101 -4.21 -24.68 5.74
CA SER A 101 -5.32 -23.76 5.52
C SER A 101 -6.21 -23.63 6.77
N LEU A 102 -6.49 -24.72 7.48
CA LEU A 102 -7.23 -24.68 8.75
C LEU A 102 -6.47 -23.88 9.83
N GLY A 103 -5.15 -24.07 9.92
CA GLY A 103 -4.28 -23.27 10.77
C GLY A 103 -4.36 -21.77 10.43
N THR A 104 -4.36 -21.44 9.14
CA THR A 104 -4.53 -20.06 8.65
C THR A 104 -5.89 -19.47 9.03
N LEU A 105 -6.98 -20.22 8.85
CA LEU A 105 -8.33 -19.80 9.22
C LEU A 105 -8.45 -19.57 10.74
N ARG A 106 -7.84 -20.45 11.55
CA ARG A 106 -7.77 -20.29 13.01
C ARG A 106 -6.95 -19.08 13.41
N ALA A 107 -5.75 -18.90 12.85
CA ALA A 107 -4.88 -17.76 13.12
C ALA A 107 -5.55 -16.41 12.83
N GLN A 108 -6.44 -16.36 11.83
CA GLN A 108 -7.19 -15.15 11.46
C GLN A 108 -8.56 -15.01 12.14
N ALA A 109 -8.90 -15.91 13.07
CA ALA A 109 -10.20 -15.96 13.76
C ALA A 109 -11.40 -16.09 12.80
N LEU A 110 -11.20 -16.77 11.66
CA LEU A 110 -12.24 -17.14 10.70
C LEU A 110 -12.77 -18.56 10.94
N ALA A 111 -12.04 -19.36 11.71
CA ALA A 111 -12.48 -20.61 12.31
C ALA A 111 -11.93 -20.70 13.76
N TRP A 112 -12.53 -21.53 14.60
CA TRP A 112 -12.11 -21.74 15.99
C TRP A 112 -12.62 -23.09 16.51
N GLY A 113 -12.16 -23.53 17.69
CA GLY A 113 -12.54 -24.82 18.28
C GLY A 113 -11.61 -25.98 17.91
N PRO A 114 -11.80 -27.14 18.56
CA PRO A 114 -10.93 -28.32 18.44
C PRO A 114 -11.03 -28.99 17.05
N ASP A 115 -10.16 -29.96 16.78
CA ASP A 115 -10.06 -30.63 15.47
C ASP A 115 -11.26 -31.51 15.12
N ASP A 116 -12.08 -31.90 16.11
CA ASP A 116 -13.29 -32.70 15.94
C ASP A 116 -14.58 -31.85 15.87
N ASP A 117 -14.53 -30.56 16.22
CA ASP A 117 -15.67 -29.63 16.17
C ASP A 117 -15.22 -28.20 15.81
N ILE A 118 -14.81 -28.03 14.55
CA ILE A 118 -14.40 -26.75 14.00
C ILE A 118 -15.63 -25.87 13.74
N ARG A 119 -15.61 -24.66 14.29
CA ARG A 119 -16.70 -23.69 14.22
C ARG A 119 -16.32 -22.48 13.39
N VAL A 120 -17.25 -22.06 12.55
CA VAL A 120 -17.12 -20.85 11.71
C VAL A 120 -18.03 -19.75 12.26
N PRO A 121 -17.53 -18.51 12.49
CA PRO A 121 -18.35 -17.40 12.95
C PRO A 121 -19.54 -17.15 12.01
N HIS A 122 -20.72 -16.84 12.57
CA HIS A 122 -21.95 -16.66 11.79
C HIS A 122 -21.81 -15.62 10.68
N ILE A 123 -21.14 -14.50 10.95
CA ILE A 123 -20.89 -13.43 9.98
C ILE A 123 -20.14 -13.93 8.72
N VAL A 124 -19.27 -14.93 8.85
CA VAL A 124 -18.54 -15.50 7.71
C VAL A 124 -19.51 -16.26 6.80
N ARG A 125 -20.44 -17.03 7.38
CA ARG A 125 -21.51 -17.72 6.64
C ARG A 125 -22.40 -16.72 5.89
N GLU A 126 -22.75 -15.60 6.52
CA GLU A 126 -23.52 -14.53 5.87
C GLU A 126 -22.77 -13.89 4.70
N ILE A 127 -21.45 -13.69 4.81
CA ILE A 127 -20.63 -13.06 3.76
C ILE A 127 -20.46 -13.97 2.55
N LEU A 128 -20.32 -15.28 2.74
CA LEU A 128 -20.25 -16.26 1.64
C LEU A 128 -21.61 -16.40 0.93
N GLY A 129 -22.70 -16.05 1.61
CA GLY A 129 -24.03 -16.04 1.04
C GLY A 129 -24.71 -17.41 1.04
N PRO A 130 -25.86 -17.54 0.36
CA PRO A 130 -26.70 -18.74 0.42
C PRO A 130 -26.15 -19.93 -0.37
N HIS A 131 -25.16 -19.71 -1.25
CA HIS A 131 -24.62 -20.72 -2.15
C HIS A 131 -23.09 -20.85 -2.03
N PRO A 132 -22.57 -21.25 -0.85
CA PRO A 132 -21.13 -21.51 -0.69
C PRO A 132 -20.66 -22.55 -1.70
N ALA A 133 -19.44 -22.39 -2.25
CA ALA A 133 -18.93 -23.18 -3.37
C ALA A 133 -19.84 -23.28 -4.61
N GLY A 134 -20.83 -22.37 -4.77
CA GLY A 134 -21.85 -22.49 -5.82
C GLY A 134 -22.79 -23.67 -5.64
N LEU A 135 -22.89 -24.24 -4.43
CA LEU A 135 -23.81 -25.33 -4.09
C LEU A 135 -25.17 -24.78 -3.67
N GLY A 136 -26.23 -25.51 -3.96
CA GLY A 136 -27.58 -25.15 -3.53
C GLY A 136 -27.80 -25.25 -2.02
N PRO A 137 -29.02 -24.95 -1.55
CA PRO A 137 -29.42 -25.25 -0.19
C PRO A 137 -29.41 -26.76 0.07
N PRO A 138 -29.32 -27.21 1.34
CA PRO A 138 -29.51 -28.61 1.70
C PRO A 138 -30.83 -29.15 1.14
N ALA A 139 -30.85 -30.40 0.69
CA ALA A 139 -32.01 -31.04 0.05
C ALA A 139 -33.24 -30.95 0.95
N ARG A 140 -33.07 -31.21 2.24
CA ARG A 140 -34.14 -31.03 3.23
C ARG A 140 -34.75 -29.64 3.19
N GLN A 141 -33.93 -28.60 3.17
CA GLN A 141 -34.41 -27.21 3.13
C GLN A 141 -35.13 -26.91 1.82
N ALA A 142 -34.58 -27.35 0.68
CA ALA A 142 -35.21 -27.16 -0.63
C ALA A 142 -36.58 -27.86 -0.67
N LEU A 143 -36.63 -29.12 -0.28
CA LEU A 143 -37.82 -29.97 -0.31
C LEU A 143 -38.90 -29.47 0.65
N LEU A 144 -38.53 -28.93 1.82
CA LEU A 144 -39.49 -28.33 2.75
C LEU A 144 -40.26 -27.14 2.16
N ALA A 145 -39.72 -26.46 1.15
CA ALA A 145 -40.39 -25.36 0.47
C ALA A 145 -41.51 -25.84 -0.48
N LEU A 146 -41.54 -27.12 -0.83
CA LEU A 146 -42.61 -27.70 -1.66
C LEU A 146 -43.92 -27.83 -0.89
N SER A 147 -45.03 -27.97 -1.61
CA SER A 147 -46.31 -28.28 -0.98
C SER A 147 -46.34 -29.73 -0.45
N PRO A 148 -47.12 -30.03 0.60
CA PRO A 148 -47.23 -31.40 1.14
C PRO A 148 -47.71 -32.43 0.10
N SER A 149 -48.61 -32.03 -0.80
CA SER A 149 -49.07 -32.89 -1.89
C SER A 149 -47.94 -33.22 -2.87
N ARG A 150 -47.10 -32.23 -3.19
CA ARG A 150 -45.95 -32.42 -4.09
C ARG A 150 -44.93 -33.39 -3.50
N LEU A 151 -44.57 -33.24 -2.22
CA LEU A 151 -43.66 -34.18 -1.56
C LEU A 151 -44.23 -35.60 -1.55
N THR A 152 -45.52 -35.75 -1.26
CA THR A 152 -46.18 -37.06 -1.27
C THR A 152 -46.13 -37.71 -2.65
N THR A 153 -46.30 -36.94 -3.73
CA THR A 153 -46.14 -37.42 -5.10
C THR A 153 -44.72 -37.92 -5.37
N ILE A 154 -43.70 -37.14 -5.00
CA ILE A 154 -42.29 -37.54 -5.20
C ILE A 154 -41.96 -38.81 -4.38
N MET A 155 -42.38 -38.87 -3.12
CA MET A 155 -42.19 -40.03 -2.25
C MET A 155 -42.81 -41.30 -2.87
N ARG A 156 -44.05 -41.21 -3.38
CA ARG A 156 -44.72 -42.31 -4.05
C ARG A 156 -43.96 -42.78 -5.30
N VAL A 157 -43.45 -41.84 -6.11
CA VAL A 157 -42.63 -42.16 -7.30
C VAL A 157 -41.36 -42.91 -6.93
N LEU A 158 -40.77 -42.59 -5.77
CA LEU A 158 -39.55 -43.23 -5.26
C LEU A 158 -39.82 -44.47 -4.38
N GLY A 159 -41.09 -44.86 -4.20
CA GLY A 159 -41.47 -46.02 -3.37
C GLY A 159 -41.33 -45.79 -1.86
N LEU A 160 -41.28 -44.54 -1.41
CA LEU A 160 -41.18 -44.16 0.01
C LEU A 160 -42.57 -44.00 0.64
N SER A 161 -42.70 -44.39 1.91
CA SER A 161 -43.94 -44.25 2.69
C SER A 161 -44.02 -42.89 3.37
N SER A 162 -45.17 -42.21 3.30
CA SER A 162 -45.41 -40.92 3.99
C SER A 162 -46.32 -41.12 5.20
N ASN A 163 -45.92 -40.57 6.35
CA ASN A 163 -46.71 -40.58 7.58
C ASN A 163 -47.63 -39.35 7.71
N GLY A 164 -47.73 -38.52 6.66
CA GLY A 164 -48.56 -37.30 6.63
C GLY A 164 -47.94 -36.05 7.26
N ASP A 165 -46.80 -36.18 7.96
CA ASP A 165 -46.03 -35.03 8.46
C ASP A 165 -45.11 -34.46 7.37
N HIS A 166 -45.27 -33.17 7.07
CA HIS A 166 -44.50 -32.44 6.05
C HIS A 166 -43.01 -32.43 6.35
N GLY A 167 -42.65 -32.24 7.63
CA GLY A 167 -41.27 -32.21 8.10
C GLY A 167 -40.56 -33.55 7.90
N ALA A 168 -41.17 -34.62 8.40
CA ALA A 168 -40.66 -35.98 8.27
C ALA A 168 -40.60 -36.45 6.80
N ALA A 169 -41.56 -36.06 5.95
CA ALA A 169 -41.55 -36.38 4.53
C ALA A 169 -40.33 -35.78 3.82
N ALA A 170 -40.05 -34.49 4.05
CA ALA A 170 -38.87 -33.83 3.48
C ALA A 170 -37.56 -34.41 4.01
N GLU A 171 -37.49 -34.81 5.29
CA GLU A 171 -36.33 -35.47 5.90
C GLU A 171 -36.06 -36.84 5.27
N ALA A 172 -37.08 -37.67 5.15
CA ALA A 172 -36.97 -39.01 4.58
C ALA A 172 -36.51 -38.95 3.12
N LEU A 173 -37.06 -38.02 2.34
CA LEU A 173 -36.67 -37.81 0.95
C LEU A 173 -35.25 -37.24 0.84
N ALA A 174 -34.88 -36.26 1.67
CA ALA A 174 -33.52 -35.74 1.69
C ALA A 174 -32.49 -36.82 2.05
N THR A 175 -32.79 -37.66 3.04
CA THR A 175 -31.95 -38.81 3.43
C THR A 175 -31.79 -39.79 2.28
N TYR A 176 -32.89 -40.13 1.60
CA TYR A 176 -32.88 -41.02 0.43
C TYR A 176 -32.04 -40.45 -0.73
N LEU A 177 -32.15 -39.16 -1.01
CA LEU A 177 -31.37 -38.48 -2.06
C LEU A 177 -29.91 -38.20 -1.65
N SER A 178 -29.56 -38.35 -0.37
CA SER A 178 -28.19 -38.20 0.12
C SER A 178 -27.40 -39.50 0.12
N ASP A 179 -28.07 -40.66 -0.02
CA ASP A 179 -27.39 -41.95 -0.09
C ASP A 179 -26.69 -42.14 -1.46
N PRO A 180 -25.36 -42.29 -1.51
CA PRO A 180 -24.62 -42.35 -2.77
C PRO A 180 -25.04 -43.51 -3.69
N THR A 181 -25.41 -44.66 -3.11
CA THR A 181 -25.80 -45.84 -3.90
C THR A 181 -27.15 -45.65 -4.57
N THR A 182 -28.11 -45.14 -3.80
CA THR A 182 -29.45 -44.79 -4.26
C THR A 182 -29.39 -43.69 -5.31
N LEU A 183 -28.66 -42.61 -5.05
CA LEU A 183 -28.56 -41.48 -5.96
C LEU A 183 -27.92 -41.89 -7.29
N SER A 184 -26.86 -42.71 -7.27
CA SER A 184 -26.27 -43.27 -8.50
C SER A 184 -27.29 -44.07 -9.31
N ALA A 185 -28.06 -44.95 -8.66
CA ALA A 185 -29.10 -45.73 -9.32
C ALA A 185 -30.23 -44.87 -9.90
N LEU A 186 -30.54 -43.71 -9.30
CA LEU A 186 -31.50 -42.74 -9.85
C LEU A 186 -30.91 -42.02 -11.07
N LEU A 187 -29.65 -41.59 -10.98
CA LEU A 187 -28.96 -40.90 -12.07
C LEU A 187 -28.84 -41.80 -13.31
N ASP A 188 -28.65 -43.11 -13.14
CA ASP A 188 -28.59 -44.09 -14.24
C ASP A 188 -29.92 -44.31 -14.96
N GLN A 189 -31.03 -43.90 -14.35
CA GLN A 189 -32.36 -43.95 -14.97
C GLN A 189 -32.69 -42.66 -15.76
N LEU A 190 -31.83 -41.64 -15.71
CA LEU A 190 -32.05 -40.38 -16.41
C LEU A 190 -31.73 -40.50 -17.90
N THR A 191 -32.44 -39.71 -18.70
CA THR A 191 -32.07 -39.47 -20.10
C THR A 191 -30.77 -38.67 -20.18
N ASP A 192 -30.05 -38.78 -21.30
CA ASP A 192 -28.80 -38.02 -21.52
C ASP A 192 -29.02 -36.50 -21.42
N ASP A 193 -30.15 -36.01 -21.93
CA ASP A 193 -30.52 -34.59 -21.84
C ASP A 193 -30.77 -34.14 -20.39
N ALA A 194 -31.39 -34.99 -19.55
CA ALA A 194 -31.61 -34.68 -18.14
C ALA A 194 -30.30 -34.70 -17.35
N ARG A 195 -29.39 -35.62 -17.67
CA ARG A 195 -28.03 -35.64 -17.10
C ARG A 195 -27.23 -34.40 -17.52
N SER A 196 -27.35 -33.98 -18.78
CA SER A 196 -26.73 -32.76 -19.31
C SER A 196 -27.25 -31.51 -18.58
N ALA A 197 -28.55 -31.43 -18.32
CA ALA A 197 -29.15 -30.33 -17.56
C ALA A 197 -28.60 -30.24 -16.11
N LEU A 198 -28.43 -31.38 -15.42
CA LEU A 198 -27.78 -31.42 -14.11
C LEU A 198 -26.30 -31.02 -14.19
N ALA A 199 -25.58 -31.52 -15.19
CA ALA A 199 -24.16 -31.21 -15.40
C ALA A 199 -23.94 -29.70 -15.64
N ALA A 200 -24.86 -29.03 -16.33
CA ALA A 200 -24.80 -27.58 -16.56
C ALA A 200 -24.93 -26.75 -15.25
N LEU A 201 -25.69 -27.22 -14.27
CA LEU A 201 -25.85 -26.58 -12.96
C LEU A 201 -24.76 -27.00 -11.95
N THR A 202 -24.05 -28.09 -12.24
CA THR A 202 -23.09 -28.69 -11.30
C THR A 202 -21.93 -27.75 -10.97
N PRO A 203 -21.27 -27.00 -11.87
CA PRO A 203 -20.20 -26.06 -11.52
C PRO A 203 -20.67 -24.83 -10.71
N GLY A 204 -21.97 -24.50 -10.77
CA GLY A 204 -22.55 -23.29 -10.18
C GLY A 204 -22.68 -22.12 -11.17
N PRO A 205 -23.62 -21.18 -10.95
CA PRO A 205 -24.56 -21.10 -9.83
C PRO A 205 -25.57 -22.26 -9.82
N PRO A 206 -26.09 -22.68 -8.65
CA PRO A 206 -26.91 -23.89 -8.53
C PRO A 206 -28.35 -23.70 -9.01
N THR A 207 -28.68 -22.56 -9.61
CA THR A 207 -30.02 -22.15 -10.00
C THR A 207 -30.16 -22.08 -11.52
N GLY A 208 -31.23 -22.63 -12.06
CA GLY A 208 -31.61 -22.51 -13.46
C GLY A 208 -32.93 -21.78 -13.63
N ARG A 209 -33.07 -20.97 -14.68
CA ARG A 209 -34.35 -20.34 -15.04
C ARG A 209 -35.13 -21.21 -16.03
N ILE A 210 -36.40 -21.43 -15.75
CA ILE A 210 -37.33 -22.20 -16.59
C ILE A 210 -38.72 -21.57 -16.55
N ASP A 211 -39.54 -21.83 -17.57
CA ASP A 211 -40.95 -21.44 -17.53
C ASP A 211 -41.75 -22.42 -16.65
N ASP A 212 -42.67 -21.87 -15.86
CA ASP A 212 -43.62 -22.59 -15.01
C ASP A 212 -42.98 -23.68 -14.13
N ALA A 213 -42.02 -23.29 -13.28
CA ALA A 213 -41.25 -24.21 -12.45
C ALA A 213 -42.09 -24.94 -11.37
N LEU A 214 -43.23 -24.38 -10.97
CA LEU A 214 -44.12 -24.92 -9.93
C LEU A 214 -45.17 -25.91 -10.46
N ARG A 215 -45.13 -26.24 -11.74
CA ARG A 215 -46.03 -27.21 -12.37
C ARG A 215 -46.02 -28.58 -11.69
N ASP A 216 -47.19 -29.23 -11.65
CA ASP A 216 -47.31 -30.56 -11.07
C ASP A 216 -46.99 -31.64 -12.12
N VAL A 217 -45.89 -32.36 -11.90
CA VAL A 217 -45.30 -33.31 -12.84
C VAL A 217 -44.90 -34.59 -12.12
N ASP A 218 -45.35 -35.74 -12.59
CA ASP A 218 -44.91 -37.05 -12.11
C ASP A 218 -44.16 -37.82 -13.21
N ARG A 219 -43.68 -39.03 -12.89
CA ARG A 219 -42.85 -39.82 -13.82
C ARG A 219 -43.59 -40.18 -15.12
N GLU A 220 -44.92 -40.29 -15.08
CA GLU A 220 -45.75 -40.64 -16.24
C GLU A 220 -46.12 -39.41 -17.09
N SER A 221 -46.29 -38.25 -16.45
CA SER A 221 -46.60 -36.99 -17.12
C SER A 221 -45.37 -36.19 -17.55
N ALA A 222 -44.15 -36.61 -17.18
CA ALA A 222 -42.92 -35.95 -17.57
C ALA A 222 -42.66 -36.02 -19.08
N ARG A 223 -42.59 -34.85 -19.74
CA ARG A 223 -42.37 -34.74 -21.20
C ARG A 223 -41.03 -34.11 -21.57
N THR A 224 -40.43 -33.36 -20.64
CA THR A 224 -39.14 -32.68 -20.84
C THR A 224 -38.07 -33.23 -19.90
N PRO A 225 -36.77 -33.01 -20.20
CA PRO A 225 -35.69 -33.40 -19.30
C PRO A 225 -35.84 -32.80 -17.90
N ILE A 226 -36.28 -31.55 -17.81
CA ILE A 226 -36.51 -30.87 -16.52
C ILE A 226 -37.70 -31.47 -15.77
N ASP A 227 -38.75 -31.89 -16.46
CA ASP A 227 -39.89 -32.59 -15.85
C ASP A 227 -39.46 -33.87 -15.14
N GLN A 228 -38.56 -34.63 -15.77
CA GLN A 228 -38.00 -35.84 -15.17
C GLN A 228 -37.24 -35.53 -13.87
N LEU A 229 -36.45 -34.45 -13.86
CA LEU A 229 -35.70 -34.02 -12.68
C LEU A 229 -36.61 -33.51 -11.56
N LEU A 230 -37.67 -32.77 -11.89
CA LEU A 230 -38.68 -32.30 -10.94
C LEU A 230 -39.51 -33.44 -10.34
N ALA A 231 -39.83 -34.47 -11.14
CA ALA A 231 -40.60 -35.64 -10.70
C ALA A 231 -39.82 -36.51 -9.69
N LEU A 232 -38.49 -36.55 -9.81
CA LEU A 232 -37.61 -37.31 -8.91
C LEU A 232 -37.09 -36.48 -7.72
N GLY A 233 -37.44 -35.19 -7.64
CA GLY A 233 -36.92 -34.28 -6.62
C GLY A 233 -35.42 -33.96 -6.77
N LEU A 234 -34.84 -34.22 -7.95
CA LEU A 234 -33.44 -33.94 -8.25
C LEU A 234 -33.18 -32.46 -8.56
N LEU A 235 -34.21 -31.75 -9.03
CA LEU A 235 -34.30 -30.30 -9.04
C LEU A 235 -35.53 -29.88 -8.25
N VAL A 236 -35.44 -28.74 -7.57
CA VAL A 236 -36.52 -28.23 -6.73
C VAL A 236 -36.87 -26.79 -7.14
N PRO A 237 -38.13 -26.47 -7.44
CA PRO A 237 -38.54 -25.09 -7.71
C PRO A 237 -38.43 -24.23 -6.45
N VAL A 238 -37.88 -23.03 -6.62
CA VAL A 238 -37.79 -22.00 -5.57
C VAL A 238 -38.90 -20.97 -5.72
N ASP A 239 -39.25 -20.64 -6.97
CA ASP A 239 -40.36 -19.77 -7.36
C ASP A 239 -40.95 -20.27 -8.70
N SER A 240 -41.84 -19.49 -9.32
CA SER A 240 -42.50 -19.88 -10.58
C SER A 240 -41.57 -19.93 -11.80
N ALA A 241 -40.36 -19.37 -11.73
CA ALA A 241 -39.43 -19.26 -12.85
C ALA A 241 -38.04 -19.84 -12.57
N THR A 242 -37.79 -20.34 -11.36
CA THR A 242 -36.45 -20.72 -10.90
C THR A 242 -36.48 -22.09 -10.24
N VAL A 243 -35.56 -22.95 -10.67
CA VAL A 243 -35.23 -24.21 -10.00
C VAL A 243 -33.84 -24.14 -9.38
N VAL A 244 -33.62 -24.91 -8.33
CA VAL A 244 -32.34 -25.07 -7.67
C VAL A 244 -31.94 -26.55 -7.62
N LEU A 245 -30.65 -26.80 -7.79
CA LEU A 245 -30.01 -28.09 -7.58
C LEU A 245 -29.67 -28.25 -6.09
N PRO A 246 -30.29 -29.21 -5.37
CA PRO A 246 -29.95 -29.51 -3.99
C PRO A 246 -28.47 -29.85 -3.79
N ARG A 247 -27.92 -29.43 -2.63
CA ARG A 247 -26.50 -29.55 -2.29
C ARG A 247 -25.95 -30.97 -2.40
N GLU A 248 -26.66 -31.95 -1.84
CA GLU A 248 -26.22 -33.33 -1.70
C GLU A 248 -26.08 -34.01 -3.07
N ILE A 249 -26.99 -33.66 -3.99
CA ILE A 249 -26.93 -34.11 -5.38
C ILE A 249 -25.73 -33.49 -6.09
N ALA A 250 -25.53 -32.18 -5.93
CA ALA A 250 -24.36 -31.51 -6.51
C ALA A 250 -23.03 -32.06 -5.95
N LEU A 251 -22.94 -32.34 -4.64
CA LEU A 251 -21.77 -32.96 -4.02
C LEU A 251 -21.47 -34.34 -4.60
N HIS A 252 -22.50 -35.17 -4.79
CA HIS A 252 -22.37 -36.49 -5.41
C HIS A 252 -21.89 -36.39 -6.87
N LEU A 253 -22.46 -35.46 -7.66
CA LEU A 253 -22.06 -35.23 -9.05
C LEU A 253 -20.63 -34.69 -9.17
N ARG A 254 -20.16 -33.89 -8.21
CA ARG A 254 -18.80 -33.33 -8.18
C ARG A 254 -17.76 -34.29 -7.59
N GLY A 255 -18.18 -35.26 -6.77
CA GLY A 255 -17.28 -36.08 -5.95
C GLY A 255 -16.61 -35.33 -4.79
N GLY A 256 -17.13 -34.16 -4.43
CA GLY A 256 -16.55 -33.26 -3.41
C GLY A 256 -17.16 -31.86 -3.45
N VAL A 257 -16.67 -30.95 -2.60
CA VAL A 257 -17.22 -29.58 -2.51
C VAL A 257 -16.86 -28.75 -3.76
N HIS A 258 -15.64 -28.92 -4.28
CA HIS A 258 -15.15 -28.27 -5.50
C HIS A 258 -14.65 -29.30 -6.49
N THR A 259 -14.80 -29.04 -7.79
CA THR A 259 -14.26 -29.88 -8.87
C THR A 259 -12.79 -29.55 -9.18
N ASP A 260 -12.42 -28.27 -9.06
CA ASP A 260 -11.08 -27.77 -9.39
C ASP A 260 -10.35 -27.34 -8.11
N VAL A 261 -9.67 -28.27 -7.46
CA VAL A 261 -8.88 -28.03 -6.26
C VAL A 261 -7.42 -27.84 -6.66
N LEU A 262 -6.89 -26.64 -6.43
CA LEU A 262 -5.48 -26.30 -6.66
C LEU A 262 -4.87 -25.87 -5.35
N THR A 263 -4.01 -26.71 -4.76
CA THR A 263 -3.39 -26.49 -3.44
C THR A 263 -2.27 -25.45 -3.44
N ALA A 264 -1.77 -25.09 -4.62
CA ALA A 264 -0.73 -24.09 -4.84
C ALA A 264 -1.10 -23.18 -6.03
N PRO A 265 -0.54 -21.96 -6.12
CA PRO A 265 -0.75 -21.10 -7.27
C PRO A 265 -0.24 -21.80 -8.55
N PRO A 266 -0.92 -21.61 -9.69
CA PRO A 266 -0.44 -22.13 -10.96
C PRO A 266 0.93 -21.53 -11.27
N ARG A 267 1.91 -22.39 -11.59
CA ARG A 267 3.25 -21.91 -11.95
C ARG A 267 3.20 -21.28 -13.35
N PRO A 268 3.60 -20.01 -13.50
CA PRO A 268 3.65 -19.38 -14.80
C PRO A 268 4.70 -20.08 -15.69
N PRO A 269 4.45 -20.24 -17.00
CA PRO A 269 5.50 -20.51 -17.96
C PRO A 269 6.60 -19.45 -17.86
N VAL A 270 7.87 -19.87 -17.89
CA VAL A 270 9.03 -18.97 -17.74
C VAL A 270 9.97 -19.07 -18.93
N THR A 271 10.55 -17.93 -19.31
CA THR A 271 11.74 -17.87 -20.16
C THR A 271 12.98 -17.72 -19.27
N GLU A 272 13.93 -18.64 -19.37
CA GLU A 272 15.17 -18.57 -18.60
C GLU A 272 16.12 -17.50 -19.14
N ARG A 273 16.69 -16.71 -18.23
CA ARG A 273 17.70 -15.68 -18.49
C ARG A 273 18.90 -15.91 -17.58
N ASN A 274 20.07 -15.46 -18.00
CA ASN A 274 21.23 -15.40 -17.12
C ASN A 274 20.98 -14.38 -16.00
N PRO A 275 21.04 -14.76 -14.71
CA PRO A 275 20.77 -13.85 -13.59
C PRO A 275 21.66 -12.61 -13.56
N ASP A 276 22.95 -12.73 -13.88
CA ASP A 276 23.86 -11.58 -13.91
C ASP A 276 23.49 -10.57 -15.01
N THR A 277 22.99 -11.06 -16.15
CA THR A 277 22.51 -10.18 -17.22
C THR A 277 21.20 -9.50 -16.82
N VAL A 278 20.30 -10.20 -16.13
CA VAL A 278 19.08 -9.60 -15.55
C VAL A 278 19.45 -8.45 -14.60
N ASP A 279 20.37 -8.71 -13.67
CA ASP A 279 20.80 -7.72 -12.68
C ASP A 279 21.49 -6.52 -13.33
N ARG A 280 22.35 -6.72 -14.34
CA ARG A 280 22.96 -5.61 -15.10
C ARG A 280 21.93 -4.79 -15.87
N THR A 281 20.95 -5.43 -16.53
CA THR A 281 19.89 -4.74 -17.27
C THR A 281 19.01 -3.92 -16.32
N ALA A 282 18.58 -4.52 -15.20
CA ALA A 282 17.81 -3.83 -14.17
C ALA A 282 18.62 -2.69 -13.53
N GLY A 283 19.92 -2.90 -13.29
CA GLY A 283 20.84 -1.88 -12.78
C GLY A 283 21.01 -0.69 -13.72
N ALA A 284 21.02 -0.91 -15.04
CA ALA A 284 21.01 0.16 -16.03
C ALA A 284 19.68 0.96 -16.00
N GLY A 285 18.54 0.29 -15.90
CA GLY A 285 17.23 0.95 -15.75
C GLY A 285 17.12 1.75 -14.45
N ALA A 286 17.64 1.21 -13.35
CA ALA A 286 17.71 1.87 -12.05
C ALA A 286 18.54 3.17 -12.11
N PHE A 287 19.69 3.12 -12.79
CA PHE A 287 20.54 4.28 -13.00
C PHE A 287 19.83 5.36 -13.85
N ASP A 288 19.20 4.95 -14.95
CA ASP A 288 18.48 5.87 -15.84
C ASP A 288 17.28 6.53 -15.14
N LEU A 289 16.54 5.81 -14.28
CA LEU A 289 15.48 6.39 -13.45
C LEU A 289 16.00 7.52 -12.56
N VAL A 290 17.11 7.32 -11.85
CA VAL A 290 17.71 8.33 -10.96
C VAL A 290 18.08 9.59 -11.77
N ARG A 291 18.68 9.41 -12.94
CA ARG A 291 19.05 10.52 -13.84
C ARG A 291 17.82 11.27 -14.34
N LYS A 292 16.76 10.56 -14.74
CA LYS A 292 15.51 11.17 -15.23
C LYS A 292 14.75 11.93 -14.15
N VAL A 293 14.72 11.43 -12.91
CA VAL A 293 14.14 12.18 -11.77
C VAL A 293 14.93 13.45 -11.48
N GLU A 294 16.27 13.40 -11.50
CA GLU A 294 17.09 14.60 -11.32
C GLU A 294 16.86 15.62 -12.43
N LEU A 295 16.87 15.19 -13.70
CA LEU A 295 16.61 16.05 -14.85
C LEU A 295 15.22 16.70 -14.77
N LEU A 296 14.19 15.94 -14.40
CA LEU A 296 12.83 16.47 -14.24
C LEU A 296 12.78 17.59 -13.20
N LEU A 297 13.35 17.36 -12.02
CA LEU A 297 13.26 18.27 -10.88
C LEU A 297 14.17 19.49 -11.04
N ASP A 298 15.35 19.35 -11.63
CA ASP A 298 16.17 20.51 -12.00
C ASP A 298 15.45 21.38 -13.05
N THR A 299 14.78 20.77 -14.03
CA THR A 299 13.98 21.50 -15.04
C THR A 299 12.81 22.25 -14.38
N TRP A 300 12.04 21.59 -13.52
CA TRP A 300 10.89 22.22 -12.85
C TRP A 300 11.31 23.22 -11.76
N SER A 301 12.53 23.15 -11.24
CA SER A 301 13.08 24.22 -10.38
C SER A 301 13.27 25.54 -11.15
N ALA A 302 13.53 25.48 -12.46
CA ALA A 302 13.72 26.64 -13.32
C ALA A 302 12.42 27.07 -14.01
N GLU A 303 11.67 26.11 -14.54
CA GLU A 303 10.42 26.32 -15.29
C GLU A 303 9.29 25.46 -14.69
N PRO A 304 8.73 25.86 -13.53
CA PRO A 304 7.73 25.05 -12.84
C PRO A 304 6.40 25.03 -13.60
N PRO A 305 5.83 23.84 -13.87
CA PRO A 305 4.52 23.76 -14.50
C PRO A 305 3.40 24.11 -13.52
N ALA A 306 2.31 24.66 -14.05
CA ALA A 306 1.15 25.03 -13.24
C ALA A 306 0.36 23.80 -12.75
N VAL A 307 -0.21 23.89 -11.55
CA VAL A 307 -1.17 22.89 -11.04
C VAL A 307 -2.55 23.21 -11.61
N LEU A 308 -3.24 22.20 -12.15
CA LEU A 308 -4.61 22.37 -12.64
C LEU A 308 -5.58 22.70 -11.49
N ARG A 309 -6.68 23.42 -11.78
CA ARG A 309 -7.75 23.68 -10.79
C ARG A 309 -8.35 22.42 -10.17
N THR A 310 -8.32 21.31 -10.91
CA THR A 310 -8.77 19.99 -10.46
C THR A 310 -7.67 19.20 -9.73
N GLY A 311 -6.49 19.78 -9.56
CA GLY A 311 -5.24 19.10 -9.21
C GLY A 311 -4.61 18.41 -10.41
N GLY A 312 -3.29 18.21 -10.34
CA GLY A 312 -2.52 17.48 -11.34
C GLY A 312 -1.79 18.35 -12.36
N LEU A 313 -1.19 17.67 -13.33
CA LEU A 313 -0.38 18.23 -14.42
C LEU A 313 -1.22 18.44 -15.68
N GLY A 314 -1.06 19.59 -16.34
CA GLY A 314 -1.73 19.89 -17.60
C GLY A 314 -1.27 19.01 -18.76
N VAL A 315 -2.15 18.75 -19.73
CA VAL A 315 -1.84 17.96 -20.94
C VAL A 315 -0.66 18.54 -21.73
N ARG A 316 -0.54 19.88 -21.75
CA ARG A 316 0.57 20.55 -22.44
C ARG A 316 1.92 20.21 -21.81
N ASP A 317 2.01 20.23 -20.49
CA ASP A 317 3.25 19.94 -19.77
C ASP A 317 3.55 18.44 -19.77
N LEU A 318 2.53 17.58 -19.70
CA LEU A 318 2.68 16.14 -19.89
C LEU A 318 3.28 15.81 -21.27
N ARG A 319 2.81 16.44 -22.34
CA ARG A 319 3.32 16.23 -23.71
C ARG A 319 4.77 16.69 -23.93
N ARG A 320 5.34 17.47 -23.01
CA ARG A 320 6.76 17.86 -23.03
C ARG A 320 7.68 16.84 -22.37
N LEU A 321 7.14 15.99 -21.49
CA LEU A 321 7.93 15.00 -20.76
C LEU A 321 8.60 13.94 -21.66
N PRO A 322 7.97 13.43 -22.75
CA PRO A 322 8.63 12.48 -23.64
C PRO A 322 9.96 12.97 -24.21
N GLU A 323 9.99 14.23 -24.68
CA GLU A 323 11.19 14.84 -25.24
C GLU A 323 12.25 15.14 -24.17
N LEU A 324 11.81 15.62 -23.00
CA LEU A 324 12.72 15.91 -21.88
C LEU A 324 13.37 14.65 -21.30
N LEU A 325 12.57 13.60 -21.11
CA LEU A 325 12.95 12.42 -20.34
C LEU A 325 13.26 11.20 -21.22
N ASP A 326 13.21 11.32 -22.55
CA ASP A 326 13.45 10.20 -23.48
C ASP A 326 12.65 8.94 -23.10
N THR A 327 11.31 9.09 -23.09
CA THR A 327 10.34 8.05 -22.69
C THR A 327 8.98 8.30 -23.34
N ASP A 328 8.04 7.36 -23.24
CA ASP A 328 6.63 7.61 -23.60
C ASP A 328 5.91 8.48 -22.55
N GLU A 329 4.72 9.01 -22.89
CA GLU A 329 3.92 9.84 -21.97
C GLU A 329 3.64 9.13 -20.64
N ALA A 330 3.43 7.81 -20.69
CA ALA A 330 3.14 7.00 -19.51
C ALA A 330 4.38 6.83 -18.60
N GLY A 331 5.59 6.72 -19.16
CA GLY A 331 6.84 6.75 -18.39
C GLY A 331 7.13 8.14 -17.82
N GLY A 332 6.82 9.22 -18.54
CA GLY A 332 6.90 10.59 -18.01
C GLY A 332 5.97 10.79 -16.81
N ALA A 333 4.73 10.31 -16.91
CA ALA A 333 3.78 10.30 -15.80
C ALA A 333 4.29 9.46 -14.62
N LEU A 334 4.83 8.26 -14.86
CA LEU A 334 5.42 7.41 -13.82
C LEU A 334 6.54 8.12 -13.06
N ILE A 335 7.48 8.74 -13.76
CA ILE A 335 8.63 9.43 -13.15
C ILE A 335 8.17 10.59 -12.26
N ALA A 336 7.20 11.39 -12.74
CA ALA A 336 6.62 12.47 -11.95
C ALA A 336 5.87 11.95 -10.70
N GLU A 337 5.11 10.87 -10.85
CA GLU A 337 4.39 10.21 -9.74
C GLU A 337 5.34 9.63 -8.69
N ILE A 338 6.46 9.03 -9.12
CA ILE A 338 7.49 8.53 -8.21
C ILE A 338 8.15 9.69 -7.46
N ALA A 339 8.46 10.80 -8.13
CA ALA A 339 9.03 11.99 -7.49
C ALA A 339 8.08 12.57 -6.43
N LEU A 340 6.78 12.63 -6.71
CA LEU A 340 5.74 13.03 -5.75
C LEU A 340 5.66 12.04 -4.58
N ALA A 341 5.60 10.74 -4.86
CA ALA A 341 5.50 9.70 -3.83
C ALA A 341 6.75 9.61 -2.94
N ALA A 342 7.92 9.94 -3.48
CA ALA A 342 9.18 10.03 -2.75
C ALA A 342 9.31 11.32 -1.92
N GLY A 343 8.37 12.26 -2.06
CA GLY A 343 8.39 13.55 -1.38
C GLY A 343 9.40 14.54 -1.96
N LEU A 344 9.95 14.28 -3.15
CA LEU A 344 10.93 15.15 -3.83
C LEU A 344 10.25 16.29 -4.61
N LEU A 345 8.93 16.17 -4.81
CA LEU A 345 8.09 17.06 -5.59
C LEU A 345 6.83 17.39 -4.79
N ALA A 346 6.41 18.65 -4.78
CA ALA A 346 5.13 19.07 -4.21
C ALA A 346 4.55 20.29 -4.95
N ALA A 347 3.25 20.55 -4.76
CA ALA A 347 2.63 21.80 -5.17
C ALA A 347 3.06 22.93 -4.21
N SER A 348 3.33 24.12 -4.73
CA SER A 348 3.61 25.32 -3.93
C SER A 348 2.39 25.74 -3.10
N ASP A 349 2.62 26.49 -2.03
CA ASP A 349 1.57 27.12 -1.22
C ASP A 349 1.15 28.51 -1.75
N ASP A 350 1.58 28.87 -2.97
CA ASP A 350 1.26 30.13 -3.62
C ASP A 350 -0.20 30.15 -4.14
N VAL A 351 -0.77 31.35 -4.36
CA VAL A 351 -2.13 31.51 -4.90
C VAL A 351 -2.27 30.83 -6.28
N ASP A 352 -1.22 30.94 -7.10
CA ASP A 352 -1.08 30.20 -8.34
C ASP A 352 -0.18 29.00 -8.05
N GLU A 353 -0.79 27.88 -7.64
CA GLU A 353 -0.08 26.65 -7.31
C GLU A 353 0.74 26.15 -8.52
N VAL A 354 2.02 25.89 -8.30
CA VAL A 354 2.94 25.32 -9.29
C VAL A 354 3.65 24.10 -8.70
N TRP A 355 4.07 23.17 -9.56
CA TRP A 355 4.86 22.01 -9.15
C TRP A 355 6.32 22.40 -8.97
N LEU A 356 6.87 22.20 -7.77
CA LEU A 356 8.26 22.54 -7.41
C LEU A 356 8.95 21.41 -6.65
N PRO A 357 10.28 21.28 -6.78
CA PRO A 357 11.06 20.43 -5.90
C PRO A 357 10.95 20.86 -4.44
N THR A 358 11.08 19.89 -3.55
CA THR A 358 11.11 20.09 -2.08
C THR A 358 12.55 20.11 -1.56
N PRO A 359 12.81 20.52 -0.31
CA PRO A 359 14.12 20.39 0.32
C PRO A 359 14.65 18.94 0.35
N GLU A 360 13.78 17.93 0.34
CA GLU A 360 14.14 16.51 0.25
C GLU A 360 14.85 16.18 -1.05
N PHE A 361 14.55 16.88 -2.14
CA PHE A 361 15.30 16.74 -3.40
C PHE A 361 16.77 17.08 -3.19
N ASP A 362 17.08 18.19 -2.51
CA ASP A 362 18.45 18.62 -2.26
C ASP A 362 19.19 17.67 -1.31
N ALA A 363 18.47 17.03 -0.38
CA ALA A 363 19.03 15.97 0.47
C ALA A 363 19.28 14.69 -0.32
N TRP A 364 18.30 14.23 -1.10
CA TRP A 364 18.38 13.05 -1.94
C TRP A 364 19.53 13.13 -2.96
N ARG A 365 19.78 14.29 -3.56
CA ARG A 365 20.91 14.49 -4.50
C ARG A 365 22.28 14.26 -3.88
N ARG A 366 22.42 14.45 -2.56
CA ARG A 366 23.70 14.27 -1.85
C ARG A 366 24.00 12.80 -1.52
N GLU A 367 23.02 11.93 -1.67
CA GLU A 367 23.17 10.48 -1.45
C GLU A 367 23.86 9.78 -2.63
N GLU A 368 24.43 8.61 -2.37
CA GLU A 368 24.99 7.75 -3.43
C GLU A 368 23.90 7.27 -4.41
N PRO A 369 24.21 7.06 -5.71
CA PRO A 369 23.24 6.63 -6.72
C PRO A 369 22.42 5.38 -6.32
N ALA A 370 23.04 4.42 -5.65
CA ALA A 370 22.38 3.22 -5.17
C ALA A 370 21.31 3.51 -4.11
N ARG A 371 21.61 4.39 -3.15
CA ARG A 371 20.65 4.84 -2.12
C ARG A 371 19.55 5.69 -2.74
N ARG A 372 19.91 6.56 -3.70
CA ARG A 372 18.96 7.38 -4.46
C ARG A 372 17.92 6.51 -5.16
N TRP A 373 18.35 5.47 -5.87
CA TRP A 373 17.45 4.50 -6.51
C TRP A 373 16.57 3.78 -5.48
N ALA A 374 17.15 3.27 -4.40
CA ALA A 374 16.40 2.49 -3.41
C ALA A 374 15.26 3.31 -2.76
N VAL A 375 15.44 4.62 -2.56
CA VAL A 375 14.39 5.55 -2.10
C VAL A 375 13.24 5.65 -3.13
N LEU A 376 13.57 5.79 -4.41
CA LEU A 376 12.58 5.84 -5.49
C LEU A 376 11.83 4.50 -5.65
N ALA A 377 12.55 3.38 -5.59
CA ALA A 377 11.98 2.04 -5.66
C ALA A 377 11.01 1.78 -4.50
N ARG A 378 11.35 2.21 -3.27
CA ARG A 378 10.42 2.18 -2.12
C ARG A 378 9.18 3.03 -2.37
N ALA A 379 9.36 4.25 -2.86
CA ALA A 379 8.24 5.16 -3.13
C ALA A 379 7.27 4.56 -4.15
N TRP A 380 7.79 4.01 -5.25
CA TRP A 380 7.01 3.27 -6.24
C TRP A 380 6.33 2.02 -5.65
N LEU A 381 7.05 1.23 -4.85
CA LEU A 381 6.50 0.00 -4.28
C LEU A 381 5.32 0.28 -3.33
N THR A 382 5.41 1.35 -2.54
CA THR A 382 4.49 1.65 -1.44
C THR A 382 3.41 2.67 -1.76
N THR A 383 3.50 3.39 -2.89
CA THR A 383 2.49 4.39 -3.26
C THR A 383 1.15 3.75 -3.61
N THR A 384 0.07 4.37 -3.13
CA THR A 384 -1.32 4.07 -3.50
C THR A 384 -1.70 4.68 -4.85
N ARG A 385 -0.84 5.51 -5.43
CA ARG A 385 -1.08 6.18 -6.71
C ARG A 385 -0.68 5.26 -7.86
N VAL A 386 -1.48 5.25 -8.92
CA VAL A 386 -1.31 4.34 -10.07
C VAL A 386 -1.05 5.16 -11.34
N ALA A 387 0.22 5.31 -11.69
CA ALA A 387 0.64 6.09 -12.86
C ALA A 387 0.05 5.56 -14.17
N GLY A 388 -0.11 4.24 -14.31
CA GLY A 388 -0.75 3.62 -15.47
C GLY A 388 -2.21 4.04 -15.75
N VAL A 389 -2.89 4.67 -14.79
CA VAL A 389 -4.23 5.26 -14.99
C VAL A 389 -4.14 6.63 -15.68
N ALA A 390 -3.00 7.31 -15.63
CA ALA A 390 -2.83 8.60 -16.28
C ALA A 390 -3.11 8.50 -17.79
N GLY A 391 -3.89 9.45 -18.31
CA GLY A 391 -4.34 9.44 -19.71
C GLY A 391 -5.55 8.55 -19.99
N SER A 392 -6.01 7.72 -19.05
CA SER A 392 -7.30 7.04 -19.16
C SER A 392 -8.47 8.02 -19.00
N ARG A 393 -9.69 7.57 -19.30
CA ARG A 393 -10.90 8.37 -19.08
C ARG A 393 -11.56 8.03 -17.75
N ASP A 394 -12.01 9.05 -17.02
CA ASP A 394 -12.80 8.90 -15.80
C ASP A 394 -14.27 8.51 -16.12
N GLU A 395 -15.09 8.32 -15.09
CA GLU A 395 -16.52 8.00 -15.24
C GLU A 395 -17.32 9.10 -15.97
N ARG A 396 -16.76 10.30 -16.10
CA ARG A 396 -17.34 11.46 -16.78
C ARG A 396 -16.69 11.70 -18.16
N ASP A 397 -16.00 10.69 -18.69
CA ASP A 397 -15.28 10.71 -19.97
C ASP A 397 -14.13 11.74 -20.07
N ARG A 398 -13.63 12.27 -18.95
CA ARG A 398 -12.52 13.24 -18.90
C ARG A 398 -11.18 12.53 -18.72
N PRO A 399 -10.09 13.05 -19.32
CA PRO A 399 -8.76 12.45 -19.13
C PRO A 399 -8.28 12.60 -17.69
N VAL A 400 -7.76 11.52 -17.12
CA VAL A 400 -7.15 11.49 -15.78
C VAL A 400 -5.74 12.08 -15.86
N ALA A 401 -5.53 13.22 -15.20
CA ALA A 401 -4.25 13.93 -15.20
C ALA A 401 -3.26 13.31 -14.20
N PRO A 402 -1.97 13.10 -14.58
CA PRO A 402 -0.91 12.79 -13.62
C PRO A 402 -0.84 13.85 -12.51
N LEU A 403 -0.30 13.47 -11.36
CA LEU A 403 -0.22 14.24 -10.12
C LEU A 403 -1.60 14.64 -9.53
N GLY A 404 -2.69 14.20 -10.16
CA GLY A 404 -4.07 14.43 -9.71
C GLY A 404 -4.53 13.44 -8.64
N ARG A 405 -5.60 13.76 -7.93
CA ARG A 405 -6.15 12.89 -6.87
C ARG A 405 -6.82 11.62 -7.42
N ASP A 406 -7.23 11.65 -8.68
CA ASP A 406 -7.96 10.56 -9.34
C ASP A 406 -7.12 9.29 -9.58
N LEU A 407 -5.82 9.33 -9.30
CA LEU A 407 -4.90 8.20 -9.38
C LEU A 407 -4.87 7.34 -8.10
N GLU A 408 -5.50 7.78 -7.01
CA GLU A 408 -5.47 7.07 -5.72
C GLU A 408 -6.22 5.74 -5.77
N ARG A 409 -5.51 4.64 -5.52
CA ARG A 409 -6.03 3.27 -5.49
C ARG A 409 -5.46 2.57 -4.26
N PRO A 410 -6.22 2.52 -3.15
CA PRO A 410 -5.69 2.05 -1.87
C PRO A 410 -5.12 0.62 -1.87
N ALA A 411 -5.58 -0.24 -2.80
CA ALA A 411 -5.11 -1.62 -2.96
C ALA A 411 -3.87 -1.77 -3.86
N ALA A 412 -3.41 -0.70 -4.54
CA ALA A 412 -2.30 -0.79 -5.49
C ALA A 412 -0.98 -1.32 -4.88
N PRO A 413 -0.54 -0.91 -3.67
CA PRO A 413 0.68 -1.45 -3.07
C PRO A 413 0.60 -2.96 -2.83
N GLU A 414 -0.57 -3.46 -2.45
CA GLU A 414 -0.79 -4.90 -2.22
C GLU A 414 -0.60 -5.69 -3.52
N TYR A 415 -1.28 -5.30 -4.60
CA TYR A 415 -1.17 -6.01 -5.89
C TYR A 415 0.20 -5.87 -6.53
N ARG A 416 0.82 -4.70 -6.42
CA ARG A 416 2.18 -4.49 -6.92
C ARG A 416 3.14 -5.45 -6.24
N ARG A 417 3.07 -5.52 -4.91
CA ARG A 417 3.87 -6.44 -4.11
C ARG A 417 3.57 -7.89 -4.43
N LEU A 418 2.29 -8.28 -4.52
CA LEU A 418 1.87 -9.64 -4.84
C LEU A 418 2.43 -10.11 -6.18
N ALA A 419 2.34 -9.27 -7.22
CA ALA A 419 2.91 -9.58 -8.53
C ALA A 419 4.44 -9.77 -8.47
N LEU A 420 5.16 -8.92 -7.72
CA LEU A 420 6.61 -9.06 -7.56
C LEU A 420 7.01 -10.26 -6.69
N GLU A 421 6.20 -10.62 -5.69
CA GLU A 421 6.37 -11.83 -4.89
C GLU A 421 6.22 -13.09 -5.76
N GLU A 422 5.28 -13.12 -6.73
CA GLU A 422 5.22 -14.23 -7.71
C GLU A 422 6.52 -14.38 -8.50
N LEU A 423 7.13 -13.27 -8.91
CA LEU A 423 8.43 -13.32 -9.60
C LEU A 423 9.56 -13.72 -8.63
N ALA A 424 9.48 -13.31 -7.36
CA ALA A 424 10.49 -13.63 -6.34
C ALA A 424 10.50 -15.11 -5.95
N ASP A 425 9.33 -15.76 -5.97
CA ASP A 425 9.13 -17.19 -5.67
C ASP A 425 9.68 -18.10 -6.80
N LEU A 426 9.98 -17.54 -7.97
CA LEU A 426 10.62 -18.26 -9.08
C LEU A 426 12.15 -18.30 -8.92
N PRO A 427 12.83 -19.30 -9.52
CA PRO A 427 14.29 -19.34 -9.57
C PRO A 427 14.90 -18.06 -10.17
N PRO A 428 16.06 -17.59 -9.68
CA PRO A 428 16.74 -16.42 -10.25
C PRO A 428 16.92 -16.51 -11.77
N GLY A 429 16.65 -15.42 -12.48
CA GLY A 429 16.69 -15.38 -13.95
C GLY A 429 15.42 -15.87 -14.65
N SER A 430 14.38 -16.27 -13.93
CA SER A 430 13.10 -16.67 -14.53
C SER A 430 12.27 -15.45 -14.93
N ALA A 431 11.95 -15.31 -16.22
CA ALA A 431 11.03 -14.30 -16.74
C ALA A 431 9.66 -14.93 -17.04
N PRO A 432 8.67 -14.81 -16.14
CA PRO A 432 7.35 -15.42 -16.35
C PRO A 432 6.52 -14.68 -17.40
N ASP A 433 5.58 -15.38 -18.02
CA ASP A 433 4.59 -14.76 -18.90
C ASP A 433 3.51 -13.99 -18.10
N LEU A 434 2.87 -13.01 -18.75
CA LEU A 434 1.85 -12.18 -18.11
C LEU A 434 0.62 -13.01 -17.70
N VAL A 435 0.21 -13.97 -18.53
CA VAL A 435 -1.01 -14.76 -18.31
C VAL A 435 -0.85 -15.64 -17.07
N GLY A 436 0.30 -16.28 -16.89
CA GLY A 436 0.61 -17.08 -15.71
C GLY A 436 0.68 -16.24 -14.44
N VAL A 437 1.29 -15.04 -14.48
CA VAL A 437 1.31 -14.13 -13.31
C VAL A 437 -0.11 -13.68 -12.94
N LEU A 438 -0.96 -13.34 -13.92
CA LEU A 438 -2.37 -13.01 -13.66
C LEU A 438 -3.13 -14.18 -13.03
N GLY A 439 -2.89 -15.41 -13.51
CA GLY A 439 -3.45 -16.63 -12.95
C GLY A 439 -3.02 -16.87 -11.49
N ALA A 440 -1.73 -16.68 -11.18
CA ALA A 440 -1.19 -16.83 -9.84
C ALA A 440 -1.76 -15.77 -8.86
N VAL A 441 -1.81 -14.50 -9.29
CA VAL A 441 -2.42 -13.42 -8.51
C VAL A 441 -3.92 -13.67 -8.27
N GLN A 442 -4.67 -14.14 -9.28
CA GLN A 442 -6.08 -14.54 -9.11
C GLN A 442 -6.23 -15.71 -8.14
N TRP A 443 -5.30 -16.66 -8.12
CA TRP A 443 -5.31 -17.74 -7.16
C TRP A 443 -5.05 -17.23 -5.73
N ARG A 444 -4.13 -16.27 -5.53
CA ARG A 444 -3.83 -15.69 -4.20
C ARG A 444 -4.91 -14.74 -3.66
N ARG A 445 -5.66 -14.08 -4.55
CA ARG A 445 -6.73 -13.12 -4.19
C ARG A 445 -7.99 -13.36 -5.03
N PRO A 446 -8.68 -14.50 -4.86
CA PRO A 446 -9.76 -14.91 -5.76
C PRO A 446 -11.02 -14.06 -5.60
N ARG A 447 -11.27 -13.49 -4.41
CA ARG A 447 -12.43 -12.62 -4.13
C ARG A 447 -12.28 -11.20 -4.66
N ARG A 448 -11.05 -10.77 -4.97
CA ARG A 448 -10.74 -9.43 -5.48
C ARG A 448 -10.29 -9.48 -6.95
N GLY A 449 -11.09 -10.15 -7.77
CA GLY A 449 -10.85 -10.28 -9.21
C GLY A 449 -11.30 -9.07 -10.03
N GLY A 450 -11.16 -9.18 -11.34
CA GLY A 450 -11.73 -8.25 -12.32
C GLY A 450 -10.68 -7.48 -13.12
N ARG A 451 -11.16 -6.83 -14.19
CA ARG A 451 -10.32 -6.14 -15.19
C ARG A 451 -9.33 -5.15 -14.57
N PHE A 452 -9.77 -4.38 -13.58
CA PHE A 452 -8.91 -3.38 -12.94
C PHE A 452 -7.71 -4.00 -12.21
N ARG A 453 -7.89 -5.15 -11.55
CA ARG A 453 -6.79 -5.89 -10.92
C ARG A 453 -5.81 -6.40 -11.97
N ASP A 454 -6.31 -6.91 -13.10
CA ASP A 454 -5.46 -7.37 -14.19
C ASP A 454 -4.66 -6.21 -14.81
N ASP A 455 -5.28 -5.03 -14.93
CA ASP A 455 -4.62 -3.81 -15.40
C ASP A 455 -3.54 -3.34 -14.41
N LEU A 456 -3.79 -3.40 -13.09
CA LEU A 456 -2.78 -3.10 -12.05
C LEU A 456 -1.56 -4.00 -12.14
N VAL A 457 -1.75 -5.30 -12.34
CA VAL A 457 -0.63 -6.26 -12.51
C VAL A 457 0.15 -5.95 -13.79
N ARG A 458 -0.55 -5.68 -14.89
CA ARG A 458 0.09 -5.32 -16.16
C ARG A 458 0.91 -4.04 -16.06
N TRP A 459 0.37 -2.99 -15.44
CA TRP A 459 1.11 -1.76 -15.20
C TRP A 459 2.29 -2.00 -14.26
N THR A 460 2.10 -2.76 -13.18
CA THR A 460 3.20 -3.11 -12.26
C THR A 460 4.39 -3.73 -12.99
N LEU A 461 4.16 -4.75 -13.82
CA LEU A 461 5.26 -5.43 -14.52
C LEU A 461 5.94 -4.52 -15.56
N ARG A 462 5.18 -3.65 -16.23
CA ARG A 462 5.74 -2.66 -17.17
C ARG A 462 6.58 -1.60 -16.44
N GLU A 463 6.04 -1.06 -15.35
CA GLU A 463 6.70 -0.04 -14.54
C GLU A 463 7.92 -0.62 -13.83
N ALA A 464 7.90 -1.88 -13.40
CA ALA A 464 9.02 -2.55 -12.76
C ALA A 464 10.29 -2.55 -13.63
N GLU A 465 10.15 -2.73 -14.95
CA GLU A 465 11.28 -2.66 -15.89
C GLU A 465 11.84 -1.23 -15.98
N GLN A 466 10.96 -0.21 -16.06
CA GLN A 466 11.37 1.20 -16.10
C GLN A 466 12.01 1.68 -14.78
N VAL A 467 11.57 1.13 -13.65
CA VAL A 467 12.12 1.46 -12.32
C VAL A 467 13.46 0.75 -12.07
N GLY A 468 13.82 -0.26 -12.89
CA GLY A 468 14.98 -1.11 -12.66
C GLY A 468 14.77 -2.15 -11.56
N VAL A 469 13.52 -2.57 -11.34
CA VAL A 469 13.13 -3.66 -10.43
C VAL A 469 13.20 -5.02 -11.14
N THR A 470 12.86 -5.04 -12.43
CA THR A 470 13.05 -6.20 -13.30
C THR A 470 14.05 -5.89 -14.41
N GLY A 471 14.68 -6.92 -14.94
CA GLY A 471 15.50 -6.87 -16.14
C GLY A 471 15.15 -8.02 -17.07
N MET A 472 14.81 -7.71 -18.32
CA MET A 472 14.35 -8.70 -19.30
C MET A 472 13.14 -9.53 -18.82
N GLY A 473 12.26 -8.92 -18.02
CA GLY A 473 11.07 -9.56 -17.46
C GLY A 473 11.30 -10.49 -16.26
N ALA A 474 12.54 -10.62 -15.77
CA ALA A 474 12.86 -11.35 -14.54
C ALA A 474 13.16 -10.40 -13.39
N LEU A 475 12.87 -10.80 -12.15
CA LEU A 475 13.16 -9.99 -10.96
C LEU A 475 14.66 -9.90 -10.69
N ALA A 476 15.16 -8.68 -10.49
CA ALA A 476 16.54 -8.46 -10.11
C ALA A 476 16.82 -8.87 -8.66
N SER A 477 17.98 -9.46 -8.41
CA SER A 477 18.35 -10.02 -7.11
C SER A 477 18.36 -8.96 -5.99
N PHE A 478 18.82 -7.75 -6.32
CA PHE A 478 18.93 -6.62 -5.40
C PHE A 478 17.58 -6.03 -4.95
N VAL A 479 16.46 -6.47 -5.52
CA VAL A 479 15.11 -6.05 -5.10
C VAL A 479 14.57 -6.90 -3.95
N ARG A 480 15.04 -8.15 -3.80
CA ARG A 480 14.54 -9.08 -2.78
C ARG A 480 14.50 -8.50 -1.35
N PRO A 481 15.47 -7.67 -0.90
CA PRO A 481 15.38 -7.01 0.41
C PRO A 481 14.13 -6.12 0.58
N LEU A 482 13.63 -5.49 -0.48
CA LEU A 482 12.41 -4.68 -0.47
C LEU A 482 11.13 -5.54 -0.38
N LEU A 483 11.22 -6.83 -0.72
CA LEU A 483 10.11 -7.78 -0.65
C LEU A 483 10.15 -8.63 0.62
N ALA A 484 11.22 -8.61 1.42
CA ALA A 484 11.37 -9.45 2.62
C ALA A 484 10.58 -8.99 3.87
N GLY A 485 9.54 -8.16 3.68
CA GLY A 485 8.65 -7.69 4.75
C GLY A 485 8.28 -6.21 4.58
N ARG A 486 8.21 -5.47 5.69
CA ARG A 486 7.95 -4.02 5.67
C ARG A 486 9.12 -3.29 5.00
N VAL A 487 8.81 -2.34 4.12
CA VAL A 487 9.80 -1.54 3.38
C VAL A 487 10.26 -0.36 4.24
N ASP A 488 11.10 -0.64 5.23
CA ASP A 488 11.71 0.34 6.13
C ASP A 488 13.10 0.81 5.63
N ASP A 489 13.74 1.71 6.37
CA ASP A 489 15.06 2.24 5.98
C ASP A 489 16.16 1.18 5.94
N LYS A 490 16.01 0.08 6.70
CA LYS A 490 16.92 -1.07 6.68
C LYS A 490 16.77 -1.84 5.37
N ALA A 491 15.54 -2.09 4.92
CA ALA A 491 15.28 -2.70 3.62
C ALA A 491 15.84 -1.84 2.47
N VAL A 492 15.67 -0.51 2.55
CA VAL A 492 16.27 0.43 1.58
C VAL A 492 17.80 0.37 1.60
N GLY A 493 18.41 0.23 2.79
CA GLY A 493 19.87 0.11 2.93
C GLY A 493 20.39 -1.17 2.28
N ALA A 494 19.76 -2.31 2.60
CA ALA A 494 20.14 -3.60 2.02
C ALA A 494 19.97 -3.65 0.50
N ALA A 495 18.90 -3.04 -0.05
CA ALA A 495 18.71 -2.94 -1.50
C ALA A 495 19.77 -2.04 -2.16
N ALA A 496 20.12 -0.91 -1.53
CA ALA A 496 21.18 -0.02 -2.00
C ALA A 496 22.56 -0.72 -2.00
N ASP A 497 22.87 -1.49 -0.96
CA ASP A 497 24.12 -2.25 -0.93
C ASP A 497 24.15 -3.34 -2.01
N ALA A 498 23.04 -4.02 -2.26
CA ALA A 498 22.94 -5.09 -3.25
C ALA A 498 23.05 -4.57 -4.70
N ILE A 499 22.45 -3.42 -5.03
CA ILE A 499 22.51 -2.87 -6.40
C ILE A 499 23.87 -2.27 -6.75
N ARG A 500 24.70 -1.89 -5.76
CA ARG A 500 25.95 -1.14 -5.97
C ARG A 500 26.87 -1.75 -7.04
N ALA A 501 26.99 -3.07 -7.09
CA ALA A 501 27.82 -3.77 -8.08
C ALA A 501 27.17 -3.88 -9.49
N CYS A 502 25.86 -3.65 -9.59
CA CYS A 502 25.09 -3.76 -10.82
C CYS A 502 24.91 -2.41 -11.52
N LEU A 503 25.14 -1.30 -10.82
CA LEU A 503 25.09 0.03 -11.41
C LEU A 503 26.25 0.18 -12.41
N PRO A 504 26.01 0.81 -13.58
CA PRO A 504 27.08 1.17 -14.49
C PRO A 504 28.14 2.01 -13.75
N GLN A 505 29.41 1.70 -13.97
CA GLN A 505 30.49 2.54 -13.44
C GLN A 505 30.48 3.88 -14.20
N PRO A 506 30.33 5.01 -13.50
CA PRO A 506 30.39 6.31 -14.15
C PRO A 506 31.76 6.50 -14.79
N LEU A 507 31.78 6.77 -16.09
CA LEU A 507 32.99 7.10 -16.82
C LEU A 507 33.43 8.52 -16.46
N ASP A 508 34.74 8.68 -16.34
CA ASP A 508 35.41 9.97 -16.16
C ASP A 508 35.89 10.57 -17.50
N HIS A 509 35.46 9.98 -18.63
CA HIS A 509 35.96 10.34 -19.94
C HIS A 509 34.96 10.18 -21.10
N VAL A 510 35.27 10.84 -22.22
CA VAL A 510 34.55 10.81 -23.49
C VAL A 510 35.49 10.58 -24.67
N LEU A 511 34.93 10.21 -25.83
CA LEU A 511 35.63 10.13 -27.11
C LEU A 511 35.30 11.38 -27.93
N LEU A 512 36.30 12.22 -28.23
CA LEU A 512 36.12 13.39 -29.08
C LEU A 512 36.35 13.03 -30.55
N GLN A 513 35.44 13.48 -31.42
CA GLN A 513 35.44 13.21 -32.87
C GLN A 513 35.61 14.49 -33.69
N ALA A 514 36.10 14.35 -34.92
CA ALA A 514 36.45 15.47 -35.79
C ALA A 514 35.23 16.30 -36.28
N ASP A 515 34.02 15.78 -36.15
CA ASP A 515 32.75 16.42 -36.52
C ASP A 515 32.14 17.26 -35.39
N LEU A 516 32.97 17.67 -34.41
CA LEU A 516 32.60 18.44 -33.22
C LEU A 516 31.62 17.70 -32.30
N THR A 517 31.75 16.37 -32.20
CA THR A 517 30.97 15.57 -31.27
C THR A 517 31.85 14.93 -30.17
N ALA A 518 31.27 14.75 -28.99
CA ALA A 518 31.78 13.90 -27.92
C ALA A 518 30.83 12.72 -27.72
N VAL A 519 31.38 11.52 -27.71
CA VAL A 519 30.63 10.28 -27.45
C VAL A 519 31.07 9.70 -26.11
N ALA A 520 30.14 9.54 -25.18
CA ALA A 520 30.35 8.79 -23.95
C ALA A 520 29.80 7.37 -24.14
N PRO A 521 30.65 6.31 -24.13
CA PRO A 521 30.20 4.92 -24.33
C PRO A 521 29.46 4.32 -23.12
N GLY A 522 29.26 5.11 -22.08
CA GLY A 522 28.56 4.77 -20.84
C GLY A 522 28.24 6.05 -20.06
N PRO A 523 27.56 5.95 -18.92
CA PRO A 523 27.14 7.12 -18.17
C PRO A 523 28.34 7.85 -17.60
N LEU A 524 28.32 9.18 -17.66
CA LEU A 524 29.39 10.02 -17.15
C LEU A 524 29.24 10.27 -15.65
N ARG A 525 30.34 10.56 -14.96
CA ARG A 525 30.29 11.11 -13.59
C ARG A 525 29.47 12.40 -13.59
N SER A 526 28.62 12.62 -12.59
CA SER A 526 27.62 13.71 -12.62
C SER A 526 28.20 15.12 -12.72
N ASP A 527 29.40 15.33 -12.17
CA ASP A 527 30.17 16.57 -12.33
C ASP A 527 30.68 16.74 -13.78
N LEU A 528 31.19 15.67 -14.38
CA LEU A 528 31.60 15.63 -15.79
C LEU A 528 30.42 15.86 -16.73
N GLU A 529 29.29 15.20 -16.52
CA GLU A 529 28.09 15.38 -17.35
C GLU A 529 27.57 16.81 -17.28
N ARG A 530 27.59 17.44 -16.10
CA ARG A 530 27.18 18.83 -15.90
C ARG A 530 28.07 19.80 -16.65
N GLU A 531 29.39 19.68 -16.49
CA GLU A 531 30.34 20.52 -17.21
C GLU A 531 30.25 20.28 -18.72
N LEU A 532 30.15 19.04 -19.17
CA LEU A 532 29.99 18.70 -20.58
C LEU A 532 28.71 19.30 -21.16
N THR A 533 27.58 19.22 -20.45
CA THR A 533 26.29 19.82 -20.86
C THR A 533 26.33 21.36 -20.84
N LEU A 534 27.18 21.96 -20.00
CA LEU A 534 27.40 23.40 -20.01
C LEU A 534 28.10 23.84 -21.30
N ILE A 535 29.10 23.08 -21.77
CA ILE A 535 29.94 23.41 -22.94
C ILE A 535 29.47 22.80 -24.27
N SER A 536 28.40 21.99 -24.28
CA SER A 536 27.88 21.29 -25.46
C SER A 536 26.34 21.23 -25.48
N ASP A 537 25.78 20.75 -26.59
CA ASP A 537 24.36 20.44 -26.76
C ASP A 537 24.18 18.92 -26.87
N VAL A 538 23.19 18.33 -26.19
CA VAL A 538 22.99 16.87 -26.20
C VAL A 538 22.15 16.46 -27.40
N GLU A 539 22.70 15.66 -28.32
CA GLU A 539 21.99 15.14 -29.50
C GLU A 539 21.27 13.83 -29.23
N SER A 540 21.86 12.93 -28.44
CA SER A 540 21.28 11.63 -28.10
C SER A 540 21.60 11.23 -26.67
N ARG A 541 20.62 10.67 -25.98
CA ARG A 541 20.70 10.17 -24.60
C ARG A 541 20.40 8.67 -24.53
N GLY A 542 21.08 7.89 -25.38
CA GLY A 542 21.00 6.42 -25.38
C GLY A 542 22.05 5.75 -24.49
N GLY A 543 22.28 4.45 -24.70
CA GLY A 543 23.36 3.69 -24.05
C GLY A 543 24.77 4.24 -24.29
N ALA A 544 24.92 5.10 -25.30
CA ALA A 544 26.03 6.03 -25.43
C ALA A 544 25.46 7.45 -25.64
N SER A 545 25.88 8.42 -24.82
CA SER A 545 25.44 9.81 -25.00
C SER A 545 26.31 10.51 -26.06
N VAL A 546 25.66 11.27 -26.93
CA VAL A 546 26.32 12.05 -27.98
C VAL A 546 26.05 13.52 -27.74
N HIS A 547 27.13 14.28 -27.63
CA HIS A 547 27.13 15.71 -27.37
C HIS A 547 27.75 16.44 -28.57
N ARG A 548 27.13 17.50 -29.06
CA ARG A 548 27.67 18.35 -30.12
C ARG A 548 28.15 19.67 -29.56
N PHE A 549 29.36 20.06 -29.93
CA PHE A 549 29.90 21.39 -29.62
C PHE A 549 29.46 22.39 -30.68
N THR A 550 28.84 23.48 -30.23
CA THR A 550 28.41 24.60 -31.06
C THR A 550 28.97 25.92 -30.52
N ALA A 551 29.06 26.95 -31.36
CA ALA A 551 29.46 28.28 -30.91
C ALA A 551 28.54 28.83 -29.80
N GLY A 552 27.25 28.47 -29.81
CA GLY A 552 26.28 28.84 -28.78
C GLY A 552 26.55 28.14 -27.44
N SER A 553 26.81 26.83 -27.46
CA SER A 553 27.15 26.07 -26.25
C SER A 553 28.46 26.52 -25.61
N LEU A 554 29.48 26.85 -26.41
CA LEU A 554 30.74 27.37 -25.87
C LEU A 554 30.59 28.79 -25.32
N ARG A 555 29.82 29.65 -25.98
CA ARG A 555 29.50 30.99 -25.44
C ARG A 555 28.77 30.89 -24.10
N ARG A 556 27.81 29.98 -23.96
CA ARG A 556 27.09 29.70 -22.71
C ARG A 556 28.06 29.38 -21.57
N ALA A 557 29.09 28.57 -21.84
CA ALA A 557 30.10 28.24 -20.85
C ALA A 557 30.99 29.44 -20.47
N LEU A 558 31.39 30.27 -21.45
CA LEU A 558 32.15 31.49 -21.17
C LEU A 558 31.31 32.52 -20.37
N ASP A 559 30.01 32.62 -20.66
CA ASP A 559 29.07 33.46 -19.91
C ASP A 559 28.86 32.95 -18.48
N ALA A 560 28.97 31.64 -18.27
CA ALA A 560 28.98 31.00 -16.94
C ALA A 560 30.34 31.12 -16.21
N GLY A 561 31.31 31.84 -16.79
CA GLY A 561 32.59 32.17 -16.16
C GLY A 561 33.73 31.19 -16.43
N ARG A 562 33.61 30.29 -17.41
CA ARG A 562 34.73 29.44 -17.87
C ARG A 562 35.66 30.24 -18.78
N SER A 563 36.98 30.08 -18.65
CA SER A 563 37.95 30.64 -19.59
C SER A 563 38.21 29.69 -20.78
N ALA A 564 38.76 30.20 -21.88
CA ALA A 564 39.18 29.34 -23.00
C ALA A 564 40.21 28.28 -22.57
N ALA A 565 41.13 28.67 -21.68
CA ALA A 565 42.11 27.76 -21.11
C ALA A 565 41.43 26.68 -20.27
N ASP A 566 40.42 27.04 -19.46
CA ASP A 566 39.66 26.10 -18.64
C ASP A 566 38.92 25.08 -19.52
N VAL A 567 38.33 25.53 -20.63
CA VAL A 567 37.62 24.65 -21.58
C VAL A 567 38.60 23.69 -22.25
N HIS A 568 39.77 24.18 -22.70
CA HIS A 568 40.81 23.31 -23.29
C HIS A 568 41.37 22.31 -22.28
N GLU A 569 41.66 22.76 -21.06
CA GLU A 569 42.16 21.91 -19.97
C GLU A 569 41.13 20.83 -19.62
N PHE A 570 39.86 21.20 -19.52
CA PHE A 570 38.77 20.26 -19.29
C PHE A 570 38.65 19.24 -20.41
N LEU A 571 38.57 19.68 -21.68
CA LEU A 571 38.47 18.79 -22.84
C LEU A 571 39.66 17.83 -22.93
N ALA A 572 40.87 18.31 -22.62
CA ALA A 572 42.07 17.48 -22.56
C ALA A 572 42.03 16.47 -21.42
N ALA A 573 41.51 16.84 -20.25
CA ALA A 573 41.41 15.95 -19.09
C ALA A 573 40.40 14.82 -19.29
N ILE A 574 39.29 15.10 -19.99
CA ILE A 574 38.18 14.14 -20.13
C ILE A 574 38.28 13.30 -21.41
N SER A 575 39.14 13.65 -22.38
CA SER A 575 39.17 12.92 -23.64
C SER A 575 40.12 11.72 -23.60
N ARG A 576 39.64 10.55 -24.07
CA ARG A 576 40.52 9.39 -24.37
C ARG A 576 41.18 9.50 -25.74
N THR A 577 40.71 10.41 -26.59
CA THR A 577 41.28 10.69 -27.90
C THR A 577 41.97 12.06 -27.89
N PRO A 578 42.94 12.34 -28.79
CA PRO A 578 43.46 13.68 -28.92
C PRO A 578 42.34 14.67 -29.26
N VAL A 579 42.35 15.84 -28.63
CA VAL A 579 41.36 16.90 -28.90
C VAL A 579 41.45 17.28 -30.39
N PRO A 580 40.36 17.17 -31.17
CA PRO A 580 40.38 17.49 -32.59
C PRO A 580 40.71 18.96 -32.84
N GLN A 581 41.57 19.21 -33.84
CA GLN A 581 41.95 20.57 -34.25
C GLN A 581 40.73 21.49 -34.53
N PRO A 582 39.65 21.04 -35.20
CA PRO A 582 38.46 21.87 -35.42
C PRO A 582 37.81 22.36 -34.14
N LEU A 583 37.75 21.51 -33.10
CA LEU A 583 37.19 21.88 -31.81
C LEU A 583 38.07 22.91 -31.09
N THR A 584 39.39 22.74 -31.18
CA THR A 584 40.36 23.68 -30.63
C THR A 584 40.16 25.09 -31.21
N TYR A 585 40.06 25.18 -32.54
CA TYR A 585 39.82 26.45 -33.21
C TYR A 585 38.47 27.09 -32.85
N LEU A 586 37.42 26.29 -32.71
CA LEU A 586 36.10 26.80 -32.34
C LEU A 586 36.12 27.45 -30.94
N VAL A 587 36.79 26.82 -29.97
CA VAL A 587 36.95 27.38 -28.62
C VAL A 587 37.69 28.72 -28.66
N ASP A 588 38.82 28.78 -29.35
CA ASP A 588 39.64 30.00 -29.45
C ASP A 588 38.91 31.15 -30.15
N ASP A 589 38.16 30.85 -31.20
CA ASP A 589 37.42 31.89 -31.96
C ASP A 589 36.26 32.48 -31.15
N VAL A 590 35.51 31.63 -30.44
CA VAL A 590 34.43 32.07 -29.55
C VAL A 590 35.01 32.90 -28.39
N ALA A 591 36.12 32.47 -27.81
CA ALA A 591 36.78 33.18 -26.71
C ALA A 591 37.37 34.53 -27.14
N ARG A 592 38.00 34.63 -28.32
CA ARG A 592 38.51 35.89 -28.88
C ARG A 592 37.41 36.94 -29.07
N THR A 593 36.21 36.46 -29.38
CA THR A 593 35.03 37.30 -29.61
C THR A 593 34.28 37.58 -28.29
N HIS A 594 34.55 36.82 -27.23
CA HIS A 594 34.00 36.99 -25.89
C HIS A 594 34.78 38.04 -25.10
N GLY A 595 34.11 39.03 -24.51
CA GLY A 595 34.74 40.01 -23.62
C GLY A 595 35.46 41.21 -24.28
N GLN A 596 35.24 41.52 -25.56
CA GLN A 596 35.73 42.78 -26.18
C GLN A 596 35.18 44.07 -25.55
N LEU A 597 34.13 43.94 -24.74
CA LEU A 597 33.56 44.97 -23.88
C LEU A 597 33.91 44.64 -22.42
N ARG A 598 34.60 45.55 -21.72
CA ARG A 598 35.02 45.35 -20.32
C ARG A 598 34.01 45.96 -19.36
N VAL A 599 33.43 45.11 -18.53
CA VAL A 599 32.53 45.50 -17.45
C VAL A 599 33.31 45.38 -16.13
N GLY A 600 33.48 46.50 -15.42
CA GLY A 600 34.02 46.48 -14.06
C GLY A 600 32.93 46.18 -13.05
N SER A 601 33.21 45.32 -12.05
CA SER A 601 32.28 45.09 -10.94
C SER A 601 32.24 46.34 -10.05
N ALA A 602 31.11 47.05 -10.08
CA ALA A 602 30.68 47.91 -9.00
C ALA A 602 29.57 47.14 -8.28
N GLN A 603 29.77 46.74 -7.03
CA GLN A 603 28.75 46.01 -6.28
C GLN A 603 27.54 46.90 -5.98
N SER A 604 27.79 48.22 -5.91
CA SER A 604 26.75 49.23 -5.91
C SER A 604 27.30 50.54 -6.46
N PHE A 605 26.41 51.45 -6.78
CA PHE A 605 26.76 52.80 -7.18
C PHE A 605 25.94 53.80 -6.38
N VAL A 606 26.48 54.99 -6.21
CA VAL A 606 25.80 56.15 -5.61
C VAL A 606 25.67 57.19 -6.70
N ARG A 607 24.43 57.51 -7.05
CA ARG A 607 24.10 58.59 -7.98
C ARG A 607 23.60 59.80 -7.17
N CYS A 608 24.11 60.97 -7.49
CA CYS A 608 23.64 62.23 -6.90
C CYS A 608 23.79 63.34 -7.95
N ASP A 609 22.73 64.13 -8.14
CA ASP A 609 22.71 65.18 -9.16
C ASP A 609 23.63 66.36 -8.79
N ASP A 610 23.98 66.51 -7.51
CA ASP A 610 24.95 67.49 -7.02
C ASP A 610 26.34 66.85 -6.84
N HIS A 611 27.27 67.22 -7.71
CA HIS A 611 28.65 66.74 -7.68
C HIS A 611 29.43 67.14 -6.42
N ALA A 612 28.99 68.18 -5.70
CA ALA A 612 29.68 68.71 -4.52
C ALA A 612 29.45 67.79 -3.33
N VAL A 613 28.26 67.18 -3.24
CA VAL A 613 27.94 66.16 -2.24
C VAL A 613 28.80 64.92 -2.43
N LEU A 614 28.98 64.44 -3.66
CA LEU A 614 29.86 63.29 -3.94
C LEU A 614 31.33 63.61 -3.67
N ALA A 615 31.77 64.85 -3.92
CA ALA A 615 33.12 65.30 -3.58
C ALA A 615 33.32 65.35 -2.05
N ALA A 616 32.31 65.82 -1.30
CA ALA A 616 32.32 65.81 0.17
C ALA A 616 32.39 64.39 0.74
N ILE A 617 31.63 63.43 0.18
CA ILE A 617 31.69 62.01 0.57
C ILE A 617 33.10 61.44 0.34
N MET A 618 33.73 61.74 -0.80
CA MET A 618 35.08 61.26 -1.10
C MET A 618 36.17 61.96 -0.27
N ALA A 619 35.92 63.18 0.21
CA ALA A 619 36.85 63.94 1.05
C ALA A 619 36.74 63.61 2.54
N GLU A 620 35.66 62.95 2.97
CA GLU A 620 35.46 62.53 4.36
C GLU A 620 36.48 61.43 4.74
N PRO A 621 37.39 61.66 5.69
CA PRO A 621 38.45 60.70 6.03
C PRO A 621 37.90 59.33 6.47
N ARG A 622 36.72 59.31 7.11
CA ARG A 622 36.03 58.08 7.56
C ARG A 622 35.39 57.29 6.43
N ALA A 623 35.29 57.82 5.21
CA ALA A 623 34.69 57.14 4.05
C ALA A 623 35.68 56.24 3.28
N SER A 624 36.96 56.23 3.66
CA SER A 624 38.02 55.44 3.03
C SER A 624 37.74 53.93 3.01
N SER A 625 37.01 53.41 4.01
CA SER A 625 36.62 52.00 4.08
C SER A 625 35.44 51.61 3.16
N LEU A 626 34.85 52.57 2.43
CA LEU A 626 33.69 52.33 1.54
C LEU A 626 34.09 51.89 0.13
N GLY A 627 35.39 51.83 -0.19
CA GLY A 627 35.89 51.35 -1.49
C GLY A 627 35.33 52.15 -2.67
N LEU A 628 35.21 53.47 -2.53
CA LEU A 628 34.57 54.34 -3.50
C LEU A 628 35.53 54.71 -4.65
N ARG A 629 35.04 54.59 -5.88
CA ARG A 629 35.73 54.98 -7.11
C ARG A 629 34.78 55.81 -7.98
N ARG A 630 35.21 56.99 -8.41
CA ARG A 630 34.39 57.85 -9.27
C ARG A 630 34.33 57.29 -10.70
N LEU A 631 33.13 57.04 -11.21
CA LEU A 631 32.90 56.58 -12.58
C LEU A 631 32.46 57.73 -13.50
N ALA A 632 31.72 58.69 -12.95
CA ALA A 632 31.29 59.91 -13.63
C ALA A 632 31.15 61.06 -12.60
N PRO A 633 31.02 62.34 -13.00
CA PRO A 633 30.92 63.47 -12.07
C PRO A 633 29.81 63.34 -11.02
N THR A 634 28.70 62.69 -11.39
CA THR A 634 27.50 62.45 -10.57
C THR A 634 27.33 60.99 -10.13
N VAL A 635 28.33 60.12 -10.37
CA VAL A 635 28.24 58.68 -10.07
C VAL A 635 29.53 58.15 -9.45
N LEU A 636 29.39 57.59 -8.25
CA LEU A 636 30.44 56.81 -7.59
C LEU A 636 30.11 55.32 -7.67
N ALA A 637 31.08 54.48 -7.98
CA ALA A 637 31.00 53.05 -7.74
C ALA A 637 31.58 52.71 -6.37
N SER A 638 30.99 51.72 -5.71
CA SER A 638 31.55 51.11 -4.51
C SER A 638 31.79 49.63 -4.74
N SER A 639 32.84 49.11 -4.10
CA SER A 639 33.08 47.67 -4.00
C SER A 639 32.18 46.99 -2.95
N LEU A 640 31.38 47.73 -2.18
CA LEU A 640 30.46 47.19 -1.19
C LEU A 640 29.05 46.94 -1.79
N PRO A 641 28.29 45.95 -1.26
CA PRO A 641 26.90 45.75 -1.65
C PRO A 641 26.02 46.96 -1.31
N ALA A 642 24.97 47.21 -2.11
CA ALA A 642 24.12 48.41 -1.99
C ALA A 642 23.54 48.61 -0.58
N ASN A 643 23.05 47.55 0.07
CA ASN A 643 22.47 47.64 1.42
C ASN A 643 23.50 48.06 2.48
N THR A 644 24.71 47.47 2.43
CA THR A 644 25.80 47.81 3.34
C THR A 644 26.29 49.24 3.10
N LEU A 645 26.37 49.67 1.84
CA LEU A 645 26.77 51.03 1.50
C LEU A 645 25.75 52.08 2.00
N VAL A 646 24.46 51.80 1.85
CA VAL A 646 23.36 52.67 2.34
C VAL A 646 23.45 52.87 3.86
N GLU A 647 23.66 51.79 4.63
CA GLU A 647 23.80 51.87 6.09
C GLU A 647 25.03 52.69 6.51
N ARG A 648 26.18 52.47 5.86
CA ARG A 648 27.42 53.15 6.21
C ARG A 648 27.40 54.64 5.86
N LEU A 649 26.79 55.01 4.74
CA LEU A 649 26.63 56.42 4.37
C LEU A 649 25.70 57.18 5.32
N ARG A 650 24.65 56.54 5.88
CA ARG A 650 23.82 57.12 6.96
C ARG A 650 24.60 57.41 8.23
N GLN A 651 25.51 56.52 8.60
CA GLN A 651 26.39 56.71 9.77
C GLN A 651 27.34 57.89 9.60
N LEU A 652 27.66 58.27 8.36
CA LEU A 652 28.48 59.45 8.02
C LEU A 652 27.66 60.73 7.86
N GLY A 653 26.34 60.69 8.12
CA GLY A 653 25.45 61.85 8.07
C GLY A 653 24.79 62.11 6.71
N PHE A 654 24.90 61.18 5.75
CA PHE A 654 24.26 61.28 4.42
C PHE A 654 22.96 60.47 4.36
N SER A 655 22.04 60.79 3.44
CA SER A 655 20.70 60.14 3.40
C SER A 655 20.40 59.40 2.08
N PRO A 656 20.99 58.21 1.82
CA PRO A 656 20.76 57.47 0.57
C PRO A 656 19.53 56.53 0.61
N VAL A 657 19.01 56.25 -0.59
CA VAL A 657 17.87 55.35 -0.88
C VAL A 657 18.33 54.28 -1.89
N PRO A 658 18.04 52.97 -1.69
CA PRO A 658 18.52 51.91 -2.58
C PRO A 658 17.85 51.95 -3.94
N GLU A 659 18.62 51.91 -5.02
CA GLU A 659 18.13 51.95 -6.41
C GLU A 659 18.17 50.53 -7.02
N ALA A 660 17.16 50.23 -7.83
CA ALA A 660 16.98 49.04 -8.64
C ALA A 660 17.76 49.10 -9.94
N ALA A 661 17.90 47.96 -10.61
CA ALA A 661 18.58 47.89 -11.90
C ALA A 661 17.89 48.68 -13.03
N ASP A 662 16.58 48.96 -12.91
CA ASP A 662 15.79 49.78 -13.86
C ASP A 662 15.72 51.27 -13.45
N GLY A 663 16.48 51.68 -12.41
CA GLY A 663 16.45 53.04 -11.87
C GLY A 663 15.28 53.34 -10.93
N SER A 664 14.40 52.34 -10.71
CA SER A 664 13.43 52.38 -9.61
C SER A 664 14.14 52.09 -8.29
N ILE A 665 13.45 51.79 -7.19
CA ILE A 665 14.05 51.50 -5.88
C ILE A 665 13.77 50.02 -5.55
N VAL A 666 14.78 49.15 -5.39
CA VAL A 666 14.59 47.67 -5.23
C VAL A 666 15.44 47.02 -4.13
N ILE A 667 14.90 45.92 -3.59
CA ILE A 667 15.31 45.11 -2.43
C ILE A 667 15.62 43.64 -2.88
N GLY A 668 16.83 43.08 -2.61
CA GLY A 668 17.15 41.63 -2.34
C GLY A 668 17.29 40.54 -3.47
N ARG A 669 18.34 39.68 -3.42
CA ARG A 669 18.61 38.47 -4.26
C ARG A 669 17.73 37.26 -3.86
N ALA A 670 17.19 36.49 -4.80
CA ALA A 670 16.23 35.41 -4.54
C ALA A 670 16.86 34.01 -4.41
N GLU A 671 16.53 33.29 -3.33
CA GLU A 671 16.80 31.86 -3.15
C GLU A 671 15.95 31.00 -4.13
N PRO A 672 16.40 29.81 -4.54
CA PRO A 672 15.63 28.93 -5.41
C PRO A 672 14.33 28.53 -4.71
N ARG A 673 13.20 28.71 -5.41
CA ARG A 673 11.88 28.43 -4.86
C ARG A 673 11.76 26.92 -4.58
N ARG A 674 11.29 26.59 -3.38
CA ARG A 674 10.99 25.23 -2.94
C ARG A 674 9.55 25.17 -2.47
N ALA A 675 8.87 24.07 -2.76
CA ALA A 675 7.58 23.79 -2.12
C ALA A 675 7.81 23.27 -0.69
N VAL A 676 6.85 23.54 0.19
CA VAL A 676 6.84 22.95 1.53
C VAL A 676 6.49 21.48 1.41
N VAL A 677 7.17 20.67 2.21
CA VAL A 677 6.95 19.23 2.30
C VAL A 677 5.54 18.96 2.82
N ARG A 678 4.69 18.43 1.96
CA ARG A 678 3.36 17.97 2.35
C ARG A 678 3.37 16.45 2.40
N THR A 679 3.19 15.90 3.60
CA THR A 679 2.83 14.48 3.73
C THR A 679 1.46 14.28 3.09
N VAL A 680 1.42 13.57 1.95
CA VAL A 680 0.15 13.18 1.31
C VAL A 680 -0.62 12.33 2.33
N PRO A 681 -1.82 12.76 2.78
CA PRO A 681 -2.60 11.99 3.72
C PRO A 681 -2.92 10.62 3.13
N ARG A 682 -2.61 9.54 3.85
CA ARG A 682 -3.00 8.19 3.41
C ARG A 682 -4.53 8.15 3.32
N PRO A 683 -5.11 7.61 2.23
CA PRO A 683 -6.56 7.42 2.15
C PRO A 683 -7.04 6.60 3.35
N GLY A 684 -8.15 7.00 3.99
CA GLY A 684 -8.70 6.29 5.15
C GLY A 684 -9.14 4.83 4.86
N PHE A 685 -9.25 4.48 3.57
CA PHE A 685 -9.54 3.13 3.08
C PHE A 685 -8.29 2.33 2.69
N ALA A 686 -7.10 2.91 2.79
CA ALA A 686 -5.85 2.18 2.59
C ALA A 686 -5.68 1.12 3.67
N GLU A 687 -5.21 -0.05 3.26
CA GLU A 687 -4.96 -1.11 4.21
C GLU A 687 -3.90 -0.65 5.23
N PRO A 688 -4.13 -0.87 6.54
CA PRO A 688 -3.13 -0.50 7.53
C PRO A 688 -1.86 -1.32 7.29
N SER A 689 -0.72 -0.65 7.31
CA SER A 689 0.58 -1.29 7.23
C SER A 689 0.74 -2.33 8.34
N VAL A 690 1.51 -3.38 8.08
CA VAL A 690 1.83 -4.39 9.09
C VAL A 690 2.37 -3.69 10.36
N PRO A 691 1.73 -3.92 11.52
CA PRO A 691 2.15 -3.32 12.79
C PRO A 691 3.56 -3.74 13.19
N GLU A 692 4.25 -2.88 13.92
CA GLU A 692 5.57 -3.19 14.47
C GLU A 692 5.44 -4.15 15.66
N GLU A 693 6.47 -4.97 15.88
CA GLU A 693 6.47 -5.99 16.93
C GLU A 693 6.28 -5.40 18.33
N THR A 694 6.85 -4.21 18.56
CA THR A 694 6.70 -3.44 19.79
C THR A 694 5.25 -3.06 20.07
N LEU A 695 4.52 -2.64 19.03
CA LEU A 695 3.10 -2.29 19.10
C LEU A 695 2.24 -3.55 19.32
N LEU A 696 2.55 -4.66 18.64
CA LEU A 696 1.85 -5.94 18.83
C LEU A 696 2.01 -6.43 20.27
N GLY A 697 3.23 -6.45 20.81
CA GLY A 697 3.47 -6.83 22.19
C GLY A 697 2.77 -5.91 23.20
N ALA A 698 2.73 -4.60 22.94
CA ALA A 698 1.99 -3.66 23.79
C ALA A 698 0.47 -3.89 23.73
N ALA A 699 -0.08 -4.16 22.55
CA ALA A 699 -1.50 -4.46 22.37
C ALA A 699 -1.91 -5.76 23.07
N VAL A 700 -1.09 -6.82 22.96
CA VAL A 700 -1.35 -8.10 23.67
C VAL A 700 -1.32 -7.90 25.18
N ARG A 701 -0.33 -7.17 25.72
CA ARG A 701 -0.30 -6.84 27.16
C ARG A 701 -1.54 -6.07 27.60
N ALA A 702 -2.01 -5.11 26.80
CA ALA A 702 -3.22 -4.35 27.09
C ALA A 702 -4.47 -5.26 27.10
N LEU A 703 -4.61 -6.16 26.13
CA LEU A 703 -5.70 -7.14 26.08
C LEU A 703 -5.73 -8.04 27.31
N ARG A 704 -4.56 -8.57 27.71
CA ARG A 704 -4.43 -9.43 28.90
C ARG A 704 -4.74 -8.68 30.19
N ALA A 705 -4.28 -7.43 30.31
CA ALA A 705 -4.60 -6.59 31.45
C ALA A 705 -6.11 -6.31 31.55
N GLY A 706 -6.77 -6.03 30.42
CA GLY A 706 -8.23 -5.84 30.38
C GLY A 706 -9.02 -7.10 30.72
N ASP A 707 -8.58 -8.27 30.24
CA ASP A 707 -9.21 -9.55 30.57
C ASP A 707 -9.08 -9.92 32.05
N ARG A 708 -7.89 -9.74 32.66
CA ARG A 708 -7.69 -9.92 34.11
C ARG A 708 -8.59 -8.99 34.91
N SER A 709 -8.59 -7.72 34.54
CA SER A 709 -9.48 -6.72 35.13
C SER A 709 -10.94 -7.20 35.05
N ARG A 710 -11.41 -7.69 33.90
CA ARG A 710 -12.78 -8.18 33.76
C ARG A 710 -13.09 -9.44 34.58
N ALA A 711 -12.14 -10.37 34.70
CA ALA A 711 -12.33 -11.63 35.44
C ALA A 711 -12.43 -11.41 36.95
N GLU A 712 -11.72 -10.42 37.49
CA GLU A 712 -11.70 -10.03 38.91
C GLU A 712 -12.88 -9.09 39.27
N ARG A 713 -13.95 -9.08 38.46
CA ARG A 713 -15.16 -8.28 38.71
C ARG A 713 -16.13 -9.06 39.62
N PRO A 714 -16.59 -8.49 40.76
CA PRO A 714 -17.65 -9.09 41.56
C PRO A 714 -18.97 -9.20 40.78
N PRO A 715 -19.72 -10.31 40.92
CA PRO A 715 -20.94 -10.58 40.13
C PRO A 715 -22.09 -9.56 40.34
N ASP A 716 -22.10 -8.81 41.44
CA ASP A 716 -23.14 -7.82 41.77
C ASP A 716 -22.87 -6.39 41.23
N ALA A 717 -21.75 -6.16 40.53
CA ALA A 717 -21.42 -4.85 39.97
C ALA A 717 -21.96 -4.70 38.53
N ALA A 718 -23.17 -4.16 38.37
CA ALA A 718 -23.75 -3.85 37.05
C ALA A 718 -22.81 -2.95 36.18
N PRO A 719 -22.83 -3.07 34.84
CA PRO A 719 -21.94 -2.29 33.96
C PRO A 719 -22.17 -0.77 34.12
N GLY A 720 -21.10 -0.03 34.44
CA GLY A 720 -21.10 1.44 34.43
C GLY A 720 -21.50 2.12 35.74
N ARG A 721 -21.68 1.40 36.85
CA ARG A 721 -21.83 1.98 38.19
C ARG A 721 -21.27 1.05 39.26
N LEU A 722 -20.00 1.20 39.62
CA LEU A 722 -19.64 1.12 41.05
C LEU A 722 -20.55 2.13 41.76
N GLY A 723 -21.50 1.65 42.57
CA GLY A 723 -22.54 2.48 43.19
C GLY A 723 -21.95 3.72 43.85
N ARG A 724 -22.60 4.88 43.72
CA ARG A 724 -22.15 6.11 44.37
C ARG A 724 -22.17 5.92 45.88
N THR A 725 -21.01 5.63 46.48
CA THR A 725 -20.86 5.59 47.92
C THR A 725 -20.68 7.03 48.43
N GLY A 726 -21.25 7.34 49.59
CA GLY A 726 -21.01 8.63 50.25
C GLY A 726 -19.51 8.79 50.55
N ALA A 727 -18.98 10.01 50.50
CA ALA A 727 -17.54 10.27 50.64
C ALA A 727 -16.90 9.64 51.90
N ALA A 728 -17.65 9.55 53.00
CA ALA A 728 -17.22 8.90 54.22
C ALA A 728 -17.06 7.37 54.08
N ALA A 729 -17.96 6.72 53.33
CA ALA A 729 -17.89 5.27 53.06
C ALA A 729 -16.73 4.95 52.10
N THR A 730 -16.59 5.72 51.01
CA THR A 730 -15.47 5.62 50.06
C THR A 730 -14.12 5.70 50.78
N LEU A 731 -13.95 6.66 51.70
CA LEU A 731 -12.73 6.80 52.49
C LEU A 731 -12.51 5.64 53.46
N ALA A 732 -13.58 5.13 54.08
CA ALA A 732 -13.50 3.98 54.98
C ALA A 732 -13.07 2.71 54.23
N ASP A 733 -13.61 2.49 53.03
CA ASP A 733 -13.29 1.33 52.20
C ASP A 733 -11.86 1.39 51.65
N LEU A 734 -11.38 2.58 51.23
CA LEU A 734 -9.98 2.77 50.83
C LEU A 734 -9.01 2.58 51.99
N ARG A 735 -9.35 3.05 53.19
CA ARG A 735 -8.51 2.83 54.39
C ARG A 735 -8.47 1.36 54.77
N ARG A 736 -9.61 0.67 54.74
CA ARG A 736 -9.68 -0.77 54.98
C ARG A 736 -8.79 -1.51 53.99
N ALA A 737 -8.87 -1.16 52.70
CA ALA A 737 -8.05 -1.78 51.66
C ALA A 737 -6.55 -1.50 51.80
N LEU A 738 -6.16 -0.32 52.29
CA LEU A 738 -4.76 0.01 52.62
C LEU A 738 -4.24 -0.77 53.81
N GLU A 739 -5.08 -0.97 54.83
CA GLU A 739 -4.72 -1.75 56.02
C GLU A 739 -4.61 -3.25 55.72
N SER A 740 -5.47 -3.78 54.85
CA SER A 740 -5.47 -5.19 54.44
C SER A 740 -4.56 -5.48 53.24
N GLY A 741 -4.02 -4.46 52.57
CA GLY A 741 -3.22 -4.62 51.35
C GLY A 741 -4.00 -5.26 50.18
N THR A 742 -5.33 -5.09 50.16
CA THR A 742 -6.21 -5.75 49.18
C THR A 742 -6.41 -4.88 47.95
N THR A 743 -6.37 -5.50 46.77
CA THR A 743 -6.73 -4.87 45.50
C THR A 743 -8.20 -4.44 45.50
N VAL A 744 -8.48 -3.24 44.99
CA VAL A 744 -9.83 -2.68 44.92
C VAL A 744 -10.16 -2.12 43.56
N TRP A 745 -11.44 -2.19 43.23
CA TRP A 745 -12.05 -1.42 42.16
C TRP A 745 -12.38 -0.02 42.63
N ILE A 746 -12.03 1.00 41.84
CA ILE A 746 -12.46 2.37 42.03
C ILE A 746 -13.21 2.86 40.77
N GLY A 747 -14.34 3.53 40.96
CA GLY A 747 -14.94 4.34 39.90
C GLY A 747 -14.33 5.73 39.95
N TYR A 748 -13.76 6.23 38.86
CA TYR A 748 -13.03 7.51 38.83
C TYR A 748 -13.55 8.41 37.71
N VAL A 749 -13.95 9.63 38.08
CA VAL A 749 -14.39 10.66 37.13
C VAL A 749 -13.18 11.52 36.75
N ASP A 750 -12.84 11.56 35.46
CA ASP A 750 -11.74 12.39 34.98
C ASP A 750 -12.10 13.88 34.90
N HIS A 751 -11.16 14.72 34.45
CA HIS A 751 -11.35 16.16 34.34
C HIS A 751 -12.30 16.59 33.20
N HIS A 752 -12.64 15.66 32.30
CA HIS A 752 -13.60 15.87 31.22
C HIS A 752 -14.99 15.30 31.56
N GLY A 753 -15.18 14.80 32.78
CA GLY A 753 -16.45 14.24 33.25
C GLY A 753 -16.72 12.82 32.78
N ALA A 754 -15.76 12.16 32.12
CA ALA A 754 -15.89 10.76 31.76
C ALA A 754 -15.64 9.89 33.00
N THR A 755 -16.57 8.97 33.28
CA THR A 755 -16.43 8.02 34.39
C THR A 755 -15.71 6.77 33.88
N THR A 756 -14.59 6.42 34.51
CA THR A 756 -13.81 5.23 34.20
C THR A 756 -13.64 4.37 35.44
N GLU A 757 -13.85 3.06 35.31
CA GLU A 757 -13.54 2.11 36.39
C GLU A 757 -12.05 1.72 36.30
N ARG A 758 -11.38 1.58 37.45
CA ARG A 758 -9.96 1.24 37.57
C ARG A 758 -9.78 0.18 38.63
N LEU A 759 -8.98 -0.83 38.33
CA LEU A 759 -8.51 -1.83 39.28
C LEU A 759 -7.16 -1.36 39.82
N VAL A 760 -7.07 -1.16 41.14
CA VAL A 760 -5.88 -0.54 41.74
C VAL A 760 -5.46 -1.24 43.03
N ASP A 761 -4.14 -1.29 43.30
CA ASP A 761 -3.60 -1.67 44.60
C ASP A 761 -3.30 -0.41 45.42
N PRO A 762 -4.09 -0.09 46.47
CA PRO A 762 -3.86 1.08 47.30
C PRO A 762 -2.48 1.02 47.97
N ALA A 763 -1.67 2.08 47.82
CA ALA A 763 -0.35 2.16 48.45
C ALA A 763 -0.28 3.23 49.55
N ARG A 764 -0.90 4.40 49.32
CA ARG A 764 -0.92 5.51 50.28
C ARG A 764 -2.14 6.40 50.08
N LEU A 765 -2.70 6.94 51.16
CA LEU A 765 -3.83 7.89 51.15
C LEU A 765 -3.50 9.10 52.02
N GLU A 766 -3.13 10.22 51.40
CA GLU A 766 -2.73 11.46 52.08
C GLU A 766 -3.30 12.69 51.36
N GLY A 767 -3.69 13.72 52.11
CA GLY A 767 -4.11 15.01 51.54
C GLY A 767 -5.32 14.95 50.58
N GLY A 768 -6.18 13.92 50.69
CA GLY A 768 -7.31 13.72 49.79
C GLY A 768 -6.95 13.08 48.44
N TRP A 769 -5.76 12.49 48.33
CA TRP A 769 -5.28 11.73 47.18
C TRP A 769 -4.96 10.29 47.56
N LEU A 770 -5.31 9.36 46.69
CA LEU A 770 -4.96 7.95 46.74
C LEU A 770 -3.84 7.68 45.74
N SER A 771 -2.65 7.32 46.21
CA SER A 771 -1.62 6.73 45.37
C SER A 771 -1.81 5.23 45.34
N ALA A 772 -1.98 4.67 44.15
CA ALA A 772 -2.25 3.25 43.95
C ALA A 772 -1.60 2.74 42.66
N PHE A 773 -1.18 1.49 42.65
CA PHE A 773 -0.72 0.83 41.42
C PHE A 773 -1.93 0.54 40.53
N ASP A 774 -2.02 1.16 39.35
CA ASP A 774 -3.16 0.98 38.44
C ASP A 774 -2.87 -0.18 37.48
N HIS A 775 -3.55 -1.30 37.68
CA HIS A 775 -3.37 -2.51 36.87
C HIS A 775 -3.68 -2.30 35.38
N ARG A 776 -4.47 -1.27 35.04
CA ARG A 776 -4.74 -0.91 33.65
C ARG A 776 -3.57 -0.20 32.98
N SER A 777 -2.79 0.60 33.71
CA SER A 777 -1.64 1.33 33.16
C SER A 777 -0.28 0.72 33.52
N GLY A 778 -0.23 -0.20 34.49
CA GLY A 778 1.00 -0.86 34.94
C GLY A 778 1.95 0.05 35.71
N GLU A 779 1.46 1.20 36.19
CA GLU A 779 2.26 2.22 36.89
C GLU A 779 1.52 2.73 38.13
N VAL A 780 2.28 3.30 39.09
CA VAL A 780 1.69 3.95 40.27
C VAL A 780 1.11 5.30 39.87
N ARG A 781 -0.19 5.48 40.08
CA ARG A 781 -0.93 6.70 39.77
C ARG A 781 -1.59 7.29 41.00
N SER A 782 -1.81 8.60 40.96
CA SER A 782 -2.50 9.34 42.02
C SER A 782 -3.93 9.70 41.59
N PHE A 783 -4.90 9.33 42.41
CA PHE A 783 -6.32 9.53 42.19
C PHE A 783 -6.87 10.50 43.23
N ALA A 784 -7.54 11.57 42.81
CA ALA A 784 -8.19 12.49 43.73
C ALA A 784 -9.42 11.81 44.35
N VAL A 785 -9.47 11.69 45.68
CA VAL A 785 -10.51 10.91 46.37
C VAL A 785 -11.91 11.48 46.14
N HIS A 786 -12.05 12.80 46.03
CA HIS A 786 -13.33 13.46 45.73
C HIS A 786 -13.87 13.15 44.32
N ARG A 787 -13.05 12.56 43.44
CA ARG A 787 -13.43 12.09 42.10
C ARG A 787 -13.65 10.58 42.04
N ILE A 788 -13.44 9.88 43.15
CA ILE A 788 -13.74 8.46 43.27
C ILE A 788 -15.24 8.33 43.57
N SER A 789 -15.99 7.81 42.61
CA SER A 789 -17.43 7.63 42.71
C SER A 789 -17.83 6.44 43.56
N GLY A 790 -17.00 5.42 43.69
CA GLY A 790 -17.27 4.24 44.52
C GLY A 790 -16.07 3.30 44.60
N VAL A 791 -16.05 2.43 45.62
CA VAL A 791 -14.99 1.45 45.87
C VAL A 791 -15.60 0.09 46.12
N ALA A 792 -15.03 -0.96 45.53
CA ALA A 792 -15.42 -2.34 45.82
C ALA A 792 -14.17 -3.21 45.99
N PRO A 793 -14.08 -4.07 47.02
CA PRO A 793 -12.99 -5.02 47.15
C PRO A 793 -13.04 -6.05 46.02
N VAL A 794 -11.87 -6.52 45.60
CA VAL A 794 -11.76 -7.74 44.81
C VAL A 794 -11.70 -8.90 45.80
N ASP A 795 -12.70 -9.78 45.76
CA ASP A 795 -12.63 -11.03 46.53
C ASP A 795 -11.52 -11.90 45.93
N VAL A 796 -10.44 -12.06 46.68
CA VAL A 796 -9.36 -12.99 46.34
C VAL A 796 -9.85 -14.39 46.71
N ALA A 797 -10.16 -15.21 45.71
CA ALA A 797 -10.37 -16.65 45.86
C ALA A 797 -9.06 -17.41 45.64
#